data_AF-A0A818V9A8-F1
#
_entry.id   AF-A0A818V9A8-F1
#
_cell.length_a   1.000
_cell.length_b   1.000
_cell.length_c   1.000
_cell.angle_alpha   90.00
_cell.angle_beta   90.00
_cell.angle_gamma   90.00
#
_symmetry.space_group_name_H-M   'P 1'
#
loop_
_entity.id
_entity.type
_entity.pdbx_description
1 polymer ?
#
loop_
_entity_poly.entity_id
_entity_poly.type
_entity_poly.pdbx_seq_one_letter_code
_entity_poly.pdbx_strand_id
1 'polypeptide(L)'
;MVPVYELAIQVPNIELVVFFDEVNTSSCLGLIKEMFIDKTLHGVNLPENIFFTAAINPSRKIELTDDDFYRVDYLVHELPQSLQNLVVQYGILESSTMRDYIQKKIAKFEISVQKDGQVISLTQSEQGILTKAILDAQEFCETNLAPNTVSQREIQRCFNLIEYFWSSNWDNTKHIDRTQYALKCIALSIALIYYFRLPTGNDNEESKDKKKSSRKDLAKKLSAATIPNFANIVETELKKFVNDENFVIPKGVAINQAIREHVFAIVVSITTRTPVCIIGAPGQSKTLSFQIVLQNLQGPQLSEKNFCKSLPAIDPFFCLGSKHTSSNDISYAFDRAIKREQQYEENRMATRCVVFLDEASLPNEKRMVLKVLHQYLDECKVAFVAIANSPFDAANANRMTCIYRSLPSKEDQEVLAYGCLGLNKGSQISDDLKNIITGLCEGYRNLLSYNDFQKIFHDRDFIYMLRELGFESSLTSTESHSNKIHITPTNLLTVLEDNFNGITFDQFKKLTKIFFDAIEEICPIFEQPTDDRGSHLYRDITTILSESMQLTSVRRRSYGRYKLVIDESEDESAVRFLFQTKILDPNRTTVFRLSDFPSDVNNELKNVEILSTIKLCMETGNRNSADYETINRMTDVLSLVSVCDNST
;
A
#
# COMPACT_ATOMS: atom_id res chain seq x y z
N MET A 1 6.68 -3.13 -37.52
CA MET A 1 7.47 -2.63 -38.66
C MET A 1 6.95 -3.10 -40.01
N VAL A 2 6.54 -4.35 -40.20
CA VAL A 2 6.03 -4.87 -41.49
C VAL A 2 4.96 -3.97 -42.15
N PRO A 3 3.91 -3.49 -41.43
CA PRO A 3 2.89 -2.63 -42.06
C PRO A 3 3.44 -1.29 -42.55
N VAL A 4 4.44 -0.73 -41.85
CA VAL A 4 5.06 0.56 -42.21
C VAL A 4 5.99 0.37 -43.41
N TYR A 5 6.74 -0.73 -43.46
CA TYR A 5 7.62 -1.07 -44.57
C TYR A 5 6.83 -1.26 -45.88
N GLU A 6 5.74 -2.03 -45.84
CA GLU A 6 4.87 -2.23 -47.00
C GLU A 6 4.23 -0.93 -47.46
N LEU A 7 3.74 -0.11 -46.52
CA LEU A 7 3.17 1.19 -46.82
C LEU A 7 4.20 2.11 -47.48
N ALA A 8 5.44 2.15 -46.98
CA ALA A 8 6.51 2.96 -47.54
C ALA A 8 6.79 2.64 -49.01
N ILE A 9 6.74 1.36 -49.38
CA ILE A 9 6.91 0.92 -50.78
C ILE A 9 5.71 1.33 -51.64
N GLN A 10 4.49 1.26 -51.10
CA GLN A 10 3.26 1.61 -51.82
C GLN A 10 3.14 3.12 -52.09
N VAL A 11 3.68 3.96 -51.19
CA VAL A 11 3.62 5.42 -51.30
C VAL A 11 5.02 6.06 -51.28
N PRO A 12 5.86 5.83 -52.31
CA PRO A 12 7.26 6.27 -52.33
C PRO A 12 7.42 7.80 -52.32
N ASN A 13 6.38 8.54 -52.71
CA ASN A 13 6.36 10.00 -52.74
C ASN A 13 5.93 10.64 -51.40
N ILE A 14 5.60 9.84 -50.39
CA ILE A 14 5.17 10.31 -49.07
C ILE A 14 6.24 9.92 -48.06
N GLU A 15 6.69 10.90 -47.28
CA GLU A 15 7.58 10.66 -46.14
C GLU A 15 6.75 10.15 -44.95
N LEU A 16 7.08 8.95 -44.48
CA LEU A 16 6.45 8.32 -43.33
C LEU A 16 7.28 8.57 -42.08
N VAL A 17 6.68 9.27 -41.11
CA VAL A 17 7.32 9.52 -39.82
C VAL A 17 6.96 8.42 -38.83
N VAL A 18 7.98 7.72 -38.32
CA VAL A 18 7.84 6.70 -37.27
C VAL A 18 8.41 7.27 -35.98
N PHE A 19 7.55 7.51 -35.01
CA PHE A 19 7.93 7.97 -33.68
C PHE A 19 7.93 6.82 -32.67
N PHE A 20 9.06 6.65 -31.98
CA PHE A 20 9.18 5.73 -30.87
C PHE A 20 9.27 6.50 -29.54
N ASP A 21 8.37 6.20 -28.62
CA ASP A 21 8.39 6.82 -27.29
C ASP A 21 9.22 6.00 -26.27
N GLU A 22 9.84 6.69 -25.32
CA GLU A 22 10.64 6.12 -24.22
C GLU A 22 11.61 4.99 -24.63
N VAL A 23 12.32 5.12 -25.76
CA VAL A 23 12.99 4.00 -26.45
C VAL A 23 14.05 3.30 -25.63
N ASN A 24 14.76 4.06 -24.79
CA ASN A 24 15.80 3.53 -23.92
C ASN A 24 15.29 2.71 -22.74
N THR A 25 13.98 2.49 -22.62
CA THR A 25 13.41 1.45 -21.74
C THR A 25 13.37 0.07 -22.42
N SER A 26 13.71 -0.03 -23.71
CA SER A 26 13.73 -1.29 -24.46
C SER A 26 15.07 -2.03 -24.34
N SER A 27 15.03 -3.35 -24.23
CA SER A 27 16.23 -4.20 -24.27
C SER A 27 16.83 -4.34 -25.68
N CYS A 28 16.10 -3.95 -26.73
CA CYS A 28 16.52 -4.10 -28.13
C CYS A 28 17.12 -2.84 -28.76
N LEU A 29 17.84 -2.02 -27.98
CA LEU A 29 18.47 -0.79 -28.49
C LEU A 29 19.42 -0.99 -29.68
N GLY A 30 19.98 -2.20 -29.84
CA GLY A 30 20.75 -2.56 -31.03
C GLY A 30 19.93 -2.46 -32.32
N LEU A 31 18.67 -2.90 -32.32
CA LEU A 31 17.79 -2.80 -33.49
C LEU A 31 17.40 -1.34 -33.76
N ILE A 32 17.15 -0.56 -32.71
CA ILE A 32 16.88 0.87 -32.86
C ILE A 32 18.09 1.57 -33.49
N LYS A 33 19.31 1.24 -33.03
CA LYS A 33 20.54 1.76 -33.62
C LYS A 33 20.65 1.40 -35.09
N GLU A 34 20.37 0.14 -35.45
CA GLU A 34 20.39 -0.35 -36.83
C GLU A 34 19.43 0.46 -37.72
N MET A 35 18.20 0.69 -37.24
CA MET A 35 17.19 1.45 -37.98
C MET A 35 17.55 2.93 -38.17
N PHE A 36 18.11 3.58 -37.14
CA PHE A 36 18.42 5.01 -37.16
C PHE A 36 19.72 5.32 -37.92
N ILE A 37 20.76 4.51 -37.70
CA ILE A 37 22.12 4.76 -38.20
C ILE A 37 22.36 4.02 -39.51
N ASP A 38 22.10 2.70 -39.52
CA ASP A 38 22.48 1.82 -40.63
C ASP A 38 21.37 1.71 -41.68
N LYS A 39 20.18 2.29 -41.41
CA LYS A 39 18.98 2.25 -42.26
C LYS A 39 18.59 0.83 -42.67
N THR A 40 18.83 -0.12 -41.77
CA THR A 40 18.53 -1.54 -41.94
C THR A 40 17.70 -2.07 -40.77
N LEU A 41 17.04 -3.22 -40.97
CA LEU A 41 16.40 -3.99 -39.91
C LEU A 41 16.66 -5.48 -40.16
N HIS A 42 17.39 -6.13 -39.24
CA HIS A 42 17.88 -7.50 -39.43
C HIS A 42 18.71 -7.67 -40.73
N GLY A 43 19.48 -6.65 -41.11
CA GLY A 43 20.31 -6.62 -42.31
C GLY A 43 19.56 -6.30 -43.61
N VAL A 44 18.24 -6.09 -43.56
CA VAL A 44 17.45 -5.72 -44.74
C VAL A 44 17.34 -4.20 -44.82
N ASN A 45 17.63 -3.61 -46.00
CA ASN A 45 17.52 -2.17 -46.22
C ASN A 45 16.08 -1.68 -46.05
N LEU A 46 15.93 -0.59 -45.31
CA LEU A 46 14.67 0.11 -45.13
C LEU A 46 14.45 1.12 -46.27
N PRO A 47 13.20 1.36 -46.70
CA PRO A 47 12.88 2.39 -47.69
C PRO A 47 13.33 3.78 -47.24
N GLU A 48 13.82 4.58 -48.19
CA GLU A 48 14.38 5.91 -47.91
C GLU A 48 13.33 6.93 -47.46
N ASN A 49 12.05 6.71 -47.81
CA ASN A 49 10.94 7.57 -47.43
C ASN A 49 10.44 7.32 -45.99
N ILE A 50 11.20 6.62 -45.14
CA ILE A 50 10.89 6.47 -43.71
C ILE A 50 11.82 7.35 -42.87
N PHE A 51 11.21 8.29 -42.16
CA PHE A 51 11.88 9.14 -41.19
C PHE A 51 11.65 8.62 -39.76
N PHE A 52 12.71 8.18 -39.10
CA PHE A 52 12.65 7.72 -37.71
C PHE A 52 12.94 8.85 -36.74
N THR A 53 12.11 8.97 -35.71
CA THR A 53 12.34 9.85 -34.56
C THR A 53 12.00 9.11 -33.27
N ALA A 54 12.65 9.49 -32.17
CA ALA A 54 12.51 8.82 -30.89
C ALA A 54 12.60 9.79 -29.71
N ALA A 55 11.84 9.50 -28.67
CA ALA A 55 12.01 10.09 -27.34
C ALA A 55 12.77 9.11 -26.42
N ILE A 56 13.59 9.67 -25.55
CA ILE A 56 14.37 8.93 -24.56
C ILE A 56 14.23 9.60 -23.20
N ASN A 57 14.22 8.79 -22.14
CA ASN A 57 14.24 9.30 -20.78
C ASN A 57 15.70 9.52 -20.32
N PRO A 58 15.99 10.54 -19.50
CA PRO A 58 17.34 10.80 -19.05
C PRO A 58 17.86 9.67 -18.13
N SER A 59 19.02 9.10 -18.46
CA SER A 59 19.70 8.12 -17.62
C SER A 59 20.42 8.82 -16.47
N ARG A 60 19.83 8.80 -15.27
CA ARG A 60 20.45 9.29 -14.03
C ARG A 60 20.55 8.11 -13.06
N LYS A 61 21.77 7.75 -12.66
CA LYS A 61 21.98 6.80 -11.55
C LYS A 61 21.86 7.58 -10.25
N ILE A 62 20.96 7.14 -9.38
CA ILE A 62 20.80 7.70 -8.05
C ILE A 62 21.06 6.57 -7.06
N GLU A 63 21.95 6.81 -6.13
CA GLU A 63 22.08 5.94 -4.96
C GLU A 63 20.89 6.23 -4.06
N LEU A 64 19.97 5.27 -3.98
CA LEU A 64 18.83 5.36 -3.07
C LEU A 64 19.31 5.09 -1.66
N THR A 65 18.91 5.95 -0.74
CA THR A 65 18.99 5.68 0.69
C THR A 65 17.69 5.01 1.14
N ASP A 66 17.75 4.19 2.20
CA ASP A 66 16.55 3.52 2.76
C ASP A 66 15.46 4.53 3.20
N ASP A 67 15.82 5.81 3.38
CA ASP A 67 14.95 6.92 3.76
C ASP A 67 14.35 7.69 2.56
N ASP A 68 14.57 7.25 1.32
CA ASP A 68 14.04 7.92 0.14
C ASP A 68 12.59 7.52 -0.14
N PHE A 69 11.72 8.52 -0.02
CA PHE A 69 10.28 8.39 -0.26
C PHE A 69 9.89 8.46 -1.74
N TYR A 70 10.83 8.91 -2.58
CA TYR A 70 10.64 9.16 -4.00
C TYR A 70 11.88 8.80 -4.79
N ARG A 71 11.65 8.23 -5.97
CA ARG A 71 12.67 8.03 -7.00
C ARG A 71 12.50 9.05 -8.09
N VAL A 72 13.62 9.57 -8.57
CA VAL A 72 13.66 10.46 -9.75
C VAL A 72 14.51 9.91 -10.88
N ASP A 73 15.03 8.70 -10.71
CA ASP A 73 15.59 7.93 -11.79
C ASP A 73 14.46 7.39 -12.68
N TYR A 74 14.74 7.45 -13.98
CA TYR A 74 14.01 6.66 -14.95
C TYR A 74 14.79 5.37 -15.14
N LEU A 75 14.09 4.24 -15.03
CA LEU A 75 14.71 2.94 -15.24
C LEU A 75 14.92 2.77 -16.75
N VAL A 76 16.14 3.02 -17.21
CA VAL A 76 16.51 2.98 -18.63
C VAL A 76 17.85 2.30 -18.86
N HIS A 77 18.01 1.75 -20.06
CA HIS A 77 19.28 1.27 -20.58
C HIS A 77 20.12 2.43 -21.11
N GLU A 78 21.44 2.31 -20.95
CA GLU A 78 22.39 3.26 -21.52
C GLU A 78 22.36 3.17 -23.06
N LEU A 79 22.34 4.33 -23.72
CA LEU A 79 22.29 4.39 -25.18
C LEU A 79 23.63 3.98 -25.81
N PRO A 80 23.61 3.25 -26.93
CA PRO A 80 24.80 3.03 -27.76
C PRO A 80 25.46 4.37 -28.16
N GLN A 81 26.79 4.42 -28.15
CA GLN A 81 27.56 5.64 -28.43
C GLN A 81 27.17 6.30 -29.76
N SER A 82 26.85 5.52 -30.80
CA SER A 82 26.44 6.05 -32.10
C SER A 82 25.10 6.81 -32.03
N LEU A 83 24.17 6.39 -31.18
CA LEU A 83 22.89 7.08 -30.98
C LEU A 83 23.02 8.32 -30.11
N GLN A 84 24.01 8.37 -29.20
CA GLN A 84 24.24 9.54 -28.34
C GLN A 84 24.51 10.81 -29.16
N ASN A 85 25.18 10.67 -30.32
CA ASN A 85 25.43 11.78 -31.24
C ASN A 85 24.17 12.36 -31.90
N LEU A 86 23.04 11.63 -31.87
CA LEU A 86 21.76 12.09 -32.41
C LEU A 86 20.86 12.72 -31.34
N VAL A 87 21.26 12.69 -30.07
CA VAL A 87 20.42 13.18 -28.97
C VAL A 87 20.38 14.70 -28.98
N VAL A 88 19.17 15.24 -29.12
CA VAL A 88 18.89 16.66 -28.94
C VAL A 88 18.14 16.83 -27.64
N GLN A 89 18.60 17.73 -26.78
CA GLN A 89 17.94 18.00 -25.52
C GLN A 89 16.76 18.96 -25.72
N TYR A 90 15.54 18.45 -25.50
CA TYR A 90 14.36 19.30 -25.44
C TYR A 90 14.32 20.09 -24.13
N GLY A 91 13.92 21.36 -24.20
CA GLY A 91 13.80 22.22 -23.03
C GLY A 91 12.69 21.77 -22.07
N ILE A 92 12.82 22.15 -20.80
CA ILE A 92 11.77 21.97 -19.78
C ILE A 92 10.67 23.01 -20.06
N LEU A 93 9.41 22.63 -19.85
CA LEU A 93 8.27 23.52 -20.05
C LEU A 93 8.39 24.74 -19.12
N GLU A 94 8.36 25.95 -19.67
CA GLU A 94 8.36 27.17 -18.86
C GLU A 94 7.09 27.29 -18.01
N SER A 95 7.23 27.83 -16.80
CA SER A 95 6.10 28.02 -15.87
C SER A 95 4.99 28.92 -16.44
N SER A 96 5.34 29.86 -17.32
CA SER A 96 4.40 30.69 -18.09
C SER A 96 3.51 29.85 -19.01
N THR A 97 4.11 28.98 -19.81
CA THR A 97 3.42 28.09 -20.75
C THR A 97 2.54 27.07 -20.00
N MET A 98 3.03 26.56 -18.87
CA MET A 98 2.26 25.64 -18.02
C MET A 98 1.01 26.31 -17.43
N ARG A 99 1.12 27.57 -16.98
CA ARG A 99 -0.02 28.35 -16.51
C ARG A 99 -1.06 28.53 -17.61
N ASP A 100 -0.63 28.91 -18.81
CA ASP A 100 -1.53 29.08 -19.97
C ASP A 100 -2.22 27.77 -20.35
N TYR A 101 -1.49 26.64 -20.30
CA TYR A 101 -2.05 25.32 -20.53
C TYR A 101 -3.15 24.98 -19.51
N ILE A 102 -2.87 25.17 -18.21
CA ILE A 102 -3.83 24.90 -17.14
C ILE A 102 -5.06 25.80 -17.29
N GLN A 103 -4.88 27.10 -17.53
CA GLN A 103 -5.99 28.04 -17.72
C GLN A 103 -6.87 27.67 -18.91
N LYS A 104 -6.28 27.35 -20.07
CA LYS A 104 -7.03 26.92 -21.25
C LYS A 104 -7.79 25.61 -21.02
N LYS A 105 -7.21 24.71 -20.23
CA LYS A 105 -7.84 23.43 -19.88
C LYS A 105 -9.01 23.60 -18.91
N ILE A 106 -8.84 24.45 -17.90
CA ILE A 106 -9.90 24.82 -16.94
C ILE A 106 -11.05 25.56 -17.64
N ALA A 107 -10.74 26.45 -18.58
CA ALA A 107 -11.76 27.20 -19.31
C ALA A 107 -12.67 26.29 -20.16
N LYS A 108 -12.15 25.13 -20.58
CA LYS A 108 -12.89 24.09 -21.31
C LYS A 108 -13.48 23.01 -20.41
N PHE A 109 -13.25 23.09 -19.11
CA PHE A 109 -13.70 22.08 -18.15
C PHE A 109 -15.15 22.34 -17.76
N GLU A 110 -16.00 21.37 -18.09
CA GLU A 110 -17.42 21.37 -17.78
C GLU A 110 -17.73 20.14 -16.93
N ILE A 111 -18.51 20.32 -15.87
CA ILE A 111 -18.88 19.23 -14.95
C ILE A 111 -20.19 18.64 -15.46
N SER A 112 -20.14 17.40 -15.93
CA SER A 112 -21.33 16.67 -16.37
C SER A 112 -21.99 15.98 -15.17
N VAL A 113 -23.13 16.49 -14.69
CA VAL A 113 -23.84 15.86 -13.56
C VAL A 113 -24.79 14.79 -14.11
N GLN A 114 -24.59 13.55 -13.67
CA GLN A 114 -25.37 12.38 -14.12
C GLN A 114 -26.83 12.36 -13.66
N LYS A 115 -27.24 13.26 -12.76
CA LYS A 115 -28.64 13.48 -12.39
C LYS A 115 -29.10 14.83 -12.98
N ASP A 116 -30.12 14.76 -13.84
CA ASP A 116 -30.79 15.87 -14.52
C ASP A 116 -30.12 16.47 -15.76
N GLY A 117 -28.97 15.93 -16.21
CA GLY A 117 -28.35 16.33 -17.48
C GLY A 117 -27.92 17.80 -17.54
N GLN A 118 -27.87 18.47 -16.40
CA GLN A 118 -27.39 19.85 -16.30
C GLN A 118 -25.87 19.86 -16.30
N VAL A 119 -25.31 20.59 -17.26
CA VAL A 119 -23.88 20.91 -17.30
C VAL A 119 -23.64 22.05 -16.33
N ILE A 120 -22.83 21.82 -15.30
CA ILE A 120 -22.43 22.84 -14.35
C ILE A 120 -21.02 23.29 -14.70
N SER A 121 -20.81 24.58 -14.91
CA SER A 121 -19.48 25.15 -15.09
C SER A 121 -19.01 25.83 -13.82
N LEU A 122 -17.71 25.73 -13.55
CA LEU A 122 -17.05 26.51 -12.49
C LEU A 122 -17.15 28.01 -12.82
N THR A 123 -17.41 28.82 -11.80
CA THR A 123 -17.36 30.29 -11.90
C THR A 123 -15.92 30.76 -12.10
N GLN A 124 -15.73 31.98 -12.62
CA GLN A 124 -14.37 32.53 -12.84
C GLN A 124 -13.53 32.58 -11.55
N SER A 125 -14.16 32.82 -10.40
CA SER A 125 -13.47 32.79 -9.10
C SER A 125 -13.01 31.37 -8.73
N GLU A 126 -13.89 30.37 -8.86
CA GLU A 126 -13.58 28.95 -8.61
C GLU A 126 -12.47 28.44 -9.55
N GLN A 127 -12.52 28.82 -10.83
CA GLN A 127 -11.48 28.53 -11.83
C GLN A 127 -10.13 29.14 -11.45
N GLY A 128 -10.13 30.39 -10.98
CA GLY A 128 -8.92 31.08 -10.51
C GLY A 128 -8.29 30.41 -9.29
N ILE A 129 -9.12 29.98 -8.33
CA ILE A 129 -8.67 29.25 -7.13
C ILE A 129 -8.06 27.90 -7.53
N LEU A 130 -8.75 27.14 -8.39
CA LEU A 130 -8.26 25.85 -8.88
C LEU A 130 -6.93 25.98 -9.62
N THR A 131 -6.83 26.95 -10.55
CA THR A 131 -5.60 27.23 -11.31
C THR A 131 -4.43 27.47 -10.37
N LYS A 132 -4.63 28.35 -9.38
CA LYS A 132 -3.58 28.73 -8.44
C LYS A 132 -3.21 27.57 -7.51
N ALA A 133 -4.19 26.79 -7.03
CA ALA A 133 -3.94 25.65 -6.16
C ALA A 133 -3.13 24.55 -6.87
N ILE A 134 -3.45 24.23 -8.13
CA ILE A 134 -2.68 23.25 -8.94
C ILE A 134 -1.25 23.77 -9.14
N LEU A 135 -1.07 25.02 -9.55
CA LEU A 135 0.26 25.61 -9.77
C LEU A 135 1.10 25.62 -8.49
N ASP A 136 0.53 26.07 -7.38
CA ASP A 136 1.23 26.16 -6.10
C ASP A 136 1.65 24.77 -5.59
N ALA A 137 0.78 23.77 -5.75
CA ALA A 137 1.05 22.38 -5.35
C ALA A 137 2.07 21.70 -6.27
N GLN A 138 1.99 21.93 -7.58
CA GLN A 138 2.91 21.38 -8.55
C GLN A 138 4.32 21.93 -8.36
N GLU A 139 4.47 23.27 -8.30
CA GLU A 139 5.74 23.94 -8.04
C GLU A 139 6.36 23.49 -6.71
N PHE A 140 5.53 23.30 -5.68
CA PHE A 140 5.99 22.81 -4.39
C PHE A 140 6.56 21.40 -4.49
N CYS A 141 5.89 20.49 -5.22
CA CYS A 141 6.39 19.13 -5.43
C CYS A 141 7.68 19.11 -6.27
N GLU A 142 7.75 19.90 -7.33
CA GLU A 142 8.96 20.01 -8.17
C GLU A 142 10.17 20.51 -7.38
N THR A 143 9.94 21.48 -6.48
CA THR A 143 11.00 22.09 -5.66
C THR A 143 11.47 21.16 -4.54
N ASN A 144 10.54 20.47 -3.87
CA ASN A 144 10.83 19.80 -2.60
C ASN A 144 10.93 18.27 -2.68
N LEU A 145 10.33 17.63 -3.69
CA LEU A 145 10.50 16.19 -3.91
C LEU A 145 11.69 15.96 -4.84
N ALA A 146 11.61 16.49 -6.07
CA ALA A 146 12.69 16.61 -7.05
C ALA A 146 12.12 16.93 -8.45
N PRO A 147 12.95 17.39 -9.41
CA PRO A 147 12.52 17.60 -10.79
C PRO A 147 11.99 16.30 -11.42
N ASN A 148 10.95 16.42 -12.24
CA ASN A 148 10.23 15.32 -12.94
C ASN A 148 9.34 14.42 -12.07
N THR A 149 9.14 14.77 -10.79
CA THR A 149 8.22 14.05 -9.91
C THR A 149 6.75 14.25 -10.26
N VAL A 150 6.41 15.33 -10.96
CA VAL A 150 5.06 15.66 -11.37
C VAL A 150 5.00 15.83 -12.87
N SER A 151 3.84 15.50 -13.45
CA SER A 151 3.60 15.56 -14.89
C SER A 151 2.25 16.24 -15.20
N GLN A 152 1.97 16.39 -16.49
CA GLN A 152 0.67 16.87 -16.95
C GLN A 152 -0.47 15.87 -16.66
N ARG A 153 -0.14 14.60 -16.35
CA ARG A 153 -1.14 13.56 -16.01
C ARG A 153 -1.83 13.88 -14.70
N GLU A 154 -1.11 14.38 -13.69
CA GLU A 154 -1.68 14.82 -12.41
C GLU A 154 -2.75 15.89 -12.60
N ILE A 155 -2.51 16.84 -13.51
CA ILE A 155 -3.48 17.89 -13.85
C ILE A 155 -4.77 17.26 -14.41
N GLN A 156 -4.66 16.26 -15.30
CA GLN A 156 -5.84 15.54 -15.80
C GLN A 156 -6.59 14.81 -14.68
N ARG A 157 -5.88 14.14 -13.77
CA ARG A 157 -6.49 13.46 -12.63
C ARG A 157 -7.23 14.45 -11.73
N CYS A 158 -6.69 15.66 -11.50
CA CYS A 158 -7.37 16.70 -10.73
C CYS A 158 -8.76 16.98 -11.29
N PHE A 159 -8.89 17.11 -12.61
CA PHE A 159 -10.20 17.36 -13.26
C PHE A 159 -11.17 16.20 -13.07
N ASN A 160 -10.71 14.97 -13.29
CA ASN A 160 -11.55 13.78 -13.11
C ASN A 160 -12.04 13.66 -11.66
N LEU A 161 -11.18 13.96 -10.68
CA LEU A 161 -11.55 13.95 -9.26
C LEU A 161 -12.53 15.07 -8.89
N ILE A 162 -12.34 16.28 -9.42
CA ILE A 162 -13.26 17.39 -9.17
C ILE A 162 -14.65 17.07 -9.72
N GLU A 163 -14.73 16.54 -10.96
CA GLU A 163 -16.00 16.11 -11.55
C GLU A 163 -16.69 15.05 -10.67
N TYR A 164 -15.93 14.09 -10.16
CA TYR A 164 -16.43 13.08 -9.24
C TYR A 164 -16.93 13.69 -7.92
N PHE A 165 -16.14 14.48 -7.21
CA PHE A 165 -16.55 15.06 -5.93
C PHE A 165 -17.74 16.00 -6.08
N TRP A 166 -17.84 16.72 -7.20
CA TRP A 166 -18.96 17.60 -7.47
C TRP A 166 -20.26 16.84 -7.76
N SER A 167 -20.17 15.77 -8.57
CA SER A 167 -21.31 14.96 -8.94
C SER A 167 -21.80 14.07 -7.78
N SER A 168 -20.86 13.51 -7.01
CA SER A 168 -21.14 12.68 -5.84
C SER A 168 -21.88 13.48 -4.77
N ASN A 169 -22.80 12.83 -4.04
CA ASN A 169 -23.51 13.42 -2.90
C ASN A 169 -23.08 12.71 -1.62
N TRP A 170 -21.77 12.52 -1.46
CA TRP A 170 -21.21 11.62 -0.45
C TRP A 170 -21.37 12.16 0.99
N ASP A 171 -21.54 13.48 1.15
CA ASP A 171 -21.73 14.12 2.46
C ASP A 171 -23.14 14.73 2.67
N ASN A 172 -24.07 14.55 1.72
CA ASN A 172 -25.39 15.20 1.70
C ASN A 172 -25.37 16.73 1.86
N THR A 173 -24.23 17.40 1.65
CA THR A 173 -24.09 18.85 1.86
C THR A 173 -24.29 19.71 0.62
N LYS A 174 -24.92 19.19 -0.44
CA LYS A 174 -25.27 19.97 -1.64
C LYS A 174 -26.12 21.22 -1.36
N HIS A 175 -26.69 21.34 -0.16
CA HIS A 175 -27.42 22.51 0.32
C HIS A 175 -26.56 23.59 1.00
N ILE A 176 -25.26 23.36 1.18
CA ILE A 176 -24.30 24.37 1.65
C ILE A 176 -24.02 25.37 0.52
N ASP A 177 -23.61 26.60 0.88
CA ASP A 177 -23.07 27.61 -0.04
C ASP A 177 -22.17 26.96 -1.12
N ARG A 178 -22.53 27.18 -2.39
CA ARG A 178 -21.84 26.65 -3.57
C ARG A 178 -20.34 26.88 -3.51
N THR A 179 -19.92 28.05 -3.03
CA THR A 179 -18.50 28.43 -2.94
C THR A 179 -17.75 27.51 -1.97
N GLN A 180 -18.34 27.21 -0.81
CA GLN A 180 -17.73 26.31 0.17
C GLN A 180 -17.69 24.87 -0.36
N TYR A 181 -18.75 24.43 -1.04
CA TYR A 181 -18.78 23.12 -1.67
C TYR A 181 -17.70 22.96 -2.75
N ALA A 182 -17.51 23.99 -3.58
CA ALA A 182 -16.44 24.04 -4.57
C ALA A 182 -15.06 23.93 -3.95
N LEU A 183 -14.81 24.70 -2.88
CA LEU A 183 -13.55 24.67 -2.14
C LEU A 183 -13.26 23.28 -1.56
N LYS A 184 -14.27 22.58 -1.03
CA LYS A 184 -14.11 21.19 -0.56
C LYS A 184 -13.73 20.25 -1.69
N CYS A 185 -14.41 20.31 -2.83
CA CYS A 185 -14.13 19.45 -3.98
C CYS A 185 -12.71 19.66 -4.52
N ILE A 186 -12.29 20.93 -4.61
CA ILE A 186 -10.92 21.29 -5.00
C ILE A 186 -9.92 20.79 -3.96
N ALA A 187 -10.20 21.00 -2.66
CA ALA A 187 -9.31 20.60 -1.58
C ALA A 187 -9.07 19.08 -1.58
N LEU A 188 -10.13 18.26 -1.71
CA LEU A 188 -10.02 16.80 -1.74
C LEU A 188 -9.26 16.29 -2.98
N SER A 189 -9.46 16.94 -4.13
CA SER A 189 -8.79 16.56 -5.37
C SER A 189 -7.28 16.86 -5.31
N ILE A 190 -6.92 18.05 -4.82
CA ILE A 190 -5.52 18.42 -4.57
C ILE A 190 -4.92 17.54 -3.46
N ALA A 191 -5.73 17.18 -2.47
CA ALA A 191 -5.27 16.34 -1.38
C ALA A 191 -4.86 14.95 -1.86
N LEU A 192 -5.71 14.33 -2.67
CA LEU A 192 -5.45 12.99 -3.19
C LEU A 192 -4.20 12.95 -4.08
N ILE A 193 -3.97 13.98 -4.90
CA ILE A 193 -2.90 14.00 -5.92
C ILE A 193 -1.56 14.51 -5.38
N TYR A 194 -1.56 15.60 -4.62
CA TYR A 194 -0.33 16.28 -4.20
C TYR A 194 -0.08 16.19 -2.70
N TYR A 195 -1.12 16.35 -1.87
CA TYR A 195 -0.93 16.36 -0.42
C TYR A 195 -0.56 14.99 0.10
N PHE A 196 -1.29 13.93 -0.29
CA PHE A 196 -1.00 12.58 0.21
C PHE A 196 0.30 11.98 -0.35
N ARG A 197 0.92 12.65 -1.32
CA ARG A 197 2.24 12.34 -1.82
C ARG A 197 3.33 12.73 -0.79
N LEU A 198 3.16 13.80 -0.04
CA LEU A 198 4.22 14.28 0.84
C LEU A 198 4.30 13.44 2.14
N PRO A 199 5.46 13.37 2.82
CA PRO A 199 5.58 12.76 4.14
C PRO A 199 4.83 13.55 5.22
N THR A 200 4.46 12.86 6.30
CA THR A 200 3.76 13.47 7.43
C THR A 200 4.77 14.33 8.21
N GLY A 201 4.36 15.48 8.72
CA GLY A 201 5.29 16.42 9.38
C GLY A 201 6.03 15.90 10.62
N ASN A 202 5.66 14.73 11.16
CA ASN A 202 6.37 14.09 12.27
C ASN A 202 7.62 13.34 11.79
N ASP A 203 7.69 12.99 10.51
CA ASP A 203 8.81 12.31 9.88
C ASP A 203 10.06 13.21 9.84
N ASN A 204 9.86 14.53 9.86
CA ASN A 204 10.95 15.51 9.89
C ASN A 204 11.64 15.60 11.26
N GLU A 205 10.98 15.15 12.33
CA GLU A 205 11.56 15.12 13.67
C GLU A 205 12.36 13.84 13.92
N GLU A 206 11.94 12.71 13.32
CA GLU A 206 12.58 11.39 13.46
C GLU A 206 13.60 11.08 12.35
N SER A 207 13.48 11.67 11.15
CA SER A 207 14.49 11.54 10.09
C SER A 207 15.71 12.40 10.41
N LYS A 208 16.92 11.82 10.26
CA LYS A 208 18.20 12.52 10.45
C LYS A 208 18.35 13.72 9.51
N ASP A 209 17.58 13.78 8.42
CA ASP A 209 17.57 14.87 7.45
C ASP A 209 16.42 15.86 7.70
N LYS A 210 16.68 16.87 8.54
CA LYS A 210 15.81 18.02 8.86
C LYS A 210 15.44 18.93 7.66
N LYS A 211 15.64 18.48 6.41
CA LYS A 211 15.50 19.28 5.18
C LYS A 211 14.35 18.89 4.26
N LYS A 212 13.66 17.77 4.49
CA LYS A 212 12.56 17.33 3.61
C LYS A 212 11.28 18.14 3.93
N SER A 213 10.67 18.77 2.93
CA SER A 213 9.44 19.54 3.16
C SER A 213 8.24 18.62 3.37
N SER A 214 7.35 18.99 4.30
CA SER A 214 6.27 18.13 4.77
C SER A 214 4.92 18.48 4.15
N ARG A 215 3.93 17.58 4.32
CA ARG A 215 2.51 17.88 4.12
C ARG A 215 2.06 19.17 4.79
N LYS A 216 2.56 19.47 6.00
CA LYS A 216 2.19 20.68 6.76
C LYS A 216 2.62 21.96 6.02
N ASP A 217 3.74 21.92 5.30
CA ASP A 217 4.27 23.08 4.57
C ASP A 217 3.46 23.37 3.31
N LEU A 218 3.08 22.33 2.57
CA LEU A 218 2.14 22.48 1.45
C LEU A 218 0.78 23.00 1.92
N ALA A 219 0.24 22.46 3.02
CA ALA A 219 -1.02 22.93 3.58
C ALA A 219 -0.96 24.41 3.98
N LYS A 220 0.16 24.88 4.54
CA LYS A 220 0.37 26.30 4.85
C LYS A 220 0.41 27.16 3.59
N LYS A 221 1.15 26.73 2.55
CA LYS A 221 1.21 27.44 1.24
C LYS A 221 -0.19 27.56 0.64
N LEU A 222 -0.93 26.46 0.57
CA LEU A 222 -2.30 26.44 0.02
C LEU A 222 -3.27 27.27 0.88
N SER A 223 -3.16 27.22 2.21
CA SER A 223 -4.03 27.97 3.11
C SER A 223 -3.83 29.48 3.03
N ALA A 224 -2.59 29.93 2.89
CA ALA A 224 -2.28 31.34 2.71
C ALA A 224 -2.68 31.85 1.31
N ALA A 225 -2.55 31.00 0.30
CA ALA A 225 -2.66 31.43 -1.09
C ALA A 225 -4.06 31.28 -1.71
N THR A 226 -4.83 30.26 -1.31
CA THR A 226 -6.02 29.79 -2.08
C THR A 226 -7.17 29.26 -1.23
N ILE A 227 -6.93 28.27 -0.36
CA ILE A 227 -7.99 27.48 0.31
C ILE A 227 -7.84 27.62 1.84
N PRO A 228 -8.63 28.49 2.49
CA PRO A 228 -8.53 28.70 3.93
C PRO A 228 -8.68 27.38 4.71
N ASN A 229 -7.77 27.15 5.66
CA ASN A 229 -7.77 25.95 6.51
C ASN A 229 -7.75 24.62 5.73
N PHE A 230 -7.02 24.55 4.61
CA PHE A 230 -6.94 23.38 3.72
C PHE A 230 -6.82 22.04 4.47
N ALA A 231 -5.86 21.91 5.39
CA ALA A 231 -5.63 20.65 6.12
C ALA A 231 -6.84 20.25 6.98
N ASN A 232 -7.49 21.21 7.63
CA ASN A 232 -8.67 20.95 8.47
C ASN A 232 -9.88 20.54 7.64
N ILE A 233 -10.04 21.13 6.44
CA ILE A 233 -11.09 20.72 5.49
C ILE A 233 -10.85 19.25 5.11
N VAL A 234 -9.65 18.91 4.66
CA VAL A 234 -9.31 17.54 4.24
C VAL A 234 -9.55 16.55 5.39
N GLU A 235 -9.08 16.86 6.60
CA GLU A 235 -9.25 15.96 7.75
C GLU A 235 -10.72 15.79 8.16
N THR A 236 -11.48 16.88 8.17
CA THR A 236 -12.92 16.86 8.50
C THR A 236 -13.69 16.03 7.48
N GLU A 237 -13.41 16.23 6.20
CA GLU A 237 -14.08 15.51 5.13
C GLU A 237 -13.65 14.02 5.10
N LEU A 238 -12.39 13.68 5.37
CA LEU A 238 -11.96 12.29 5.56
C LEU A 238 -12.68 11.60 6.73
N LYS A 239 -12.85 12.29 7.87
CA LYS A 239 -13.60 11.77 9.04
C LYS A 239 -15.07 11.53 8.72
N LYS A 240 -15.68 12.38 7.89
CA LYS A 240 -17.05 12.18 7.41
C LYS A 240 -17.16 11.05 6.40
N PHE A 241 -16.14 10.87 5.56
CA PHE A 241 -16.14 9.84 4.53
C PHE A 241 -15.94 8.45 5.15
N VAL A 242 -14.88 8.28 5.94
CA VAL A 242 -14.50 6.99 6.57
C VAL A 242 -14.79 7.04 8.07
N ASN A 243 -15.93 6.48 8.45
CA ASN A 243 -16.37 6.30 9.83
C ASN A 243 -17.18 5.00 9.99
N ASP A 244 -17.54 4.68 11.23
CA ASP A 244 -18.29 3.47 11.60
C ASP A 244 -19.75 3.45 11.07
N GLU A 245 -20.28 4.60 10.64
CA GLU A 245 -21.61 4.69 10.02
C GLU A 245 -21.54 4.28 8.55
N ASN A 246 -20.49 4.71 7.85
CA ASN A 246 -20.30 4.50 6.42
C ASN A 246 -19.63 3.17 6.08
N PHE A 247 -18.77 2.64 6.96
CA PHE A 247 -18.03 1.39 6.74
C PHE A 247 -18.20 0.43 7.93
N VAL A 248 -18.24 -0.86 7.63
CA VAL A 248 -18.09 -1.93 8.62
C VAL A 248 -16.60 -2.16 8.83
N ILE A 249 -16.12 -1.84 10.03
CA ILE A 249 -14.72 -2.05 10.41
C ILE A 249 -14.60 -3.33 11.23
N PRO A 250 -13.65 -4.23 10.89
CA PRO A 250 -13.42 -5.44 11.67
C PRO A 250 -13.09 -5.15 13.13
N LYS A 251 -13.52 -6.03 14.05
CA LYS A 251 -13.17 -5.94 15.47
C LYS A 251 -11.65 -5.98 15.65
N GLY A 252 -11.12 -5.14 16.54
CA GLY A 252 -9.68 -5.05 16.79
C GLY A 252 -8.90 -4.24 15.74
N VAL A 253 -9.60 -3.46 14.91
CA VAL A 253 -9.02 -2.47 13.98
C VAL A 253 -9.52 -1.09 14.37
N ALA A 254 -8.59 -0.16 14.61
CA ALA A 254 -8.92 1.24 14.88
C ALA A 254 -8.98 2.03 13.57
N ILE A 255 -9.95 2.94 13.42
CA ILE A 255 -9.91 3.94 12.33
C ILE A 255 -8.91 5.05 12.68
N ASN A 256 -7.62 4.77 12.47
CA ASN A 256 -6.53 5.76 12.54
C ASN A 256 -6.45 6.59 11.25
N GLN A 257 -5.58 7.61 11.22
CA GLN A 257 -5.46 8.47 10.05
C GLN A 257 -5.02 7.69 8.78
N ALA A 258 -4.11 6.73 8.92
CA ALA A 258 -3.62 5.91 7.80
C ALA A 258 -4.76 5.12 7.13
N ILE A 259 -5.59 4.42 7.90
CA ILE A 259 -6.73 3.67 7.38
C ILE A 259 -7.73 4.61 6.71
N ARG A 260 -7.98 5.80 7.26
CA ARG A 260 -8.87 6.79 6.59
C ARG A 260 -8.32 7.22 5.24
N GLU A 261 -7.04 7.57 5.17
CA GLU A 261 -6.40 8.02 3.93
C GLU A 261 -6.39 6.89 2.88
N HIS A 262 -6.00 5.67 3.26
CA HIS A 262 -5.97 4.53 2.36
C HIS A 262 -7.36 4.14 1.86
N VAL A 263 -8.33 3.97 2.77
CA VAL A 263 -9.70 3.59 2.38
C VAL A 263 -10.33 4.66 1.50
N PHE A 264 -10.18 5.93 1.87
CA PHE A 264 -10.66 7.06 1.04
C PHE A 264 -10.05 7.02 -0.36
N ALA A 265 -8.72 6.92 -0.44
CA ALA A 265 -8.02 6.90 -1.71
C ALA A 265 -8.42 5.71 -2.58
N ILE A 266 -8.45 4.49 -2.02
CA ILE A 266 -8.83 3.28 -2.74
C ILE A 266 -10.25 3.41 -3.29
N VAL A 267 -11.22 3.85 -2.48
CA VAL A 267 -12.63 3.98 -2.91
C VAL A 267 -12.78 5.02 -4.03
N VAL A 268 -12.18 6.20 -3.85
CA VAL A 268 -12.25 7.28 -4.85
C VAL A 268 -11.54 6.85 -6.14
N SER A 269 -10.38 6.23 -6.04
CA SER A 269 -9.60 5.74 -7.18
C SER A 269 -10.31 4.64 -7.97
N ILE A 270 -10.96 3.70 -7.29
CA ILE A 270 -11.75 2.66 -7.95
C ILE A 270 -12.95 3.26 -8.68
N THR A 271 -13.63 4.21 -8.05
CA THR A 271 -14.83 4.84 -8.63
C THR A 271 -14.49 5.71 -9.84
N THR A 272 -13.36 6.42 -9.79
CA THR A 272 -12.89 7.33 -10.87
C THR A 272 -11.97 6.66 -11.88
N ARG A 273 -11.63 5.37 -11.69
CA ARG A 273 -10.57 4.66 -12.43
C ARG A 273 -9.22 5.41 -12.43
N THR A 274 -8.94 6.15 -11.36
CA THR A 274 -7.65 6.83 -11.17
C THR A 274 -6.67 5.83 -10.56
N PRO A 275 -5.57 5.44 -11.25
CA PRO A 275 -4.61 4.50 -10.70
C PRO A 275 -3.99 5.03 -9.41
N VAL A 276 -3.94 4.19 -8.37
CA VAL A 276 -3.38 4.57 -7.07
C VAL A 276 -2.36 3.57 -6.59
N CYS A 277 -1.32 4.08 -5.95
CA CYS A 277 -0.35 3.26 -5.25
C CYS A 277 -0.16 3.75 -3.83
N ILE A 278 -0.20 2.82 -2.88
CA ILE A 278 0.08 3.08 -1.46
C ILE A 278 1.49 2.55 -1.14
N ILE A 279 2.37 3.46 -0.75
CA ILE A 279 3.78 3.20 -0.42
C ILE A 279 3.97 3.45 1.07
N GLY A 280 4.60 2.51 1.77
CA GLY A 280 4.96 2.67 3.19
C GLY A 280 5.65 1.42 3.75
N ALA A 281 6.06 1.43 5.00
CA ALA A 281 6.67 0.26 5.62
C ALA A 281 5.68 -0.93 5.76
N PRO A 282 6.18 -2.17 5.97
CA PRO A 282 5.36 -3.30 6.39
C PRO A 282 4.59 -2.97 7.69
N GLY A 283 3.35 -3.45 7.81
CA GLY A 283 2.53 -3.22 9.01
C GLY A 283 1.70 -1.92 9.01
N GLN A 284 1.86 -1.04 8.02
CA GLN A 284 1.10 0.22 7.92
C GLN A 284 -0.34 0.08 7.39
N SER A 285 -1.02 -1.04 7.68
CA SER A 285 -2.42 -1.29 7.33
C SER A 285 -2.78 -1.18 5.83
N LYS A 286 -1.82 -1.27 4.91
CA LYS A 286 -2.05 -1.08 3.46
C LYS A 286 -2.97 -2.17 2.88
N THR A 287 -2.60 -3.44 3.01
CA THR A 287 -3.39 -4.59 2.52
C THR A 287 -4.72 -4.69 3.27
N LEU A 288 -4.72 -4.37 4.57
CA LEU A 288 -5.92 -4.33 5.40
C LEU A 288 -6.95 -3.30 4.88
N SER A 289 -6.51 -2.11 4.49
CA SER A 289 -7.40 -1.10 3.92
C SER A 289 -8.08 -1.57 2.63
N PHE A 290 -7.37 -2.28 1.75
CA PHE A 290 -7.97 -2.87 0.57
C PHE A 290 -9.00 -3.96 0.92
N GLN A 291 -8.69 -4.82 1.89
CA GLN A 291 -9.63 -5.84 2.37
C GLN A 291 -10.90 -5.24 2.97
N ILE A 292 -10.79 -4.14 3.75
CA ILE A 292 -11.95 -3.41 4.27
C ILE A 292 -12.83 -2.93 3.12
N VAL A 293 -12.24 -2.35 2.07
CA VAL A 293 -13.00 -1.89 0.90
C VAL A 293 -13.68 -3.05 0.19
N LEU A 294 -13.00 -4.18 -0.02
CA LEU A 294 -13.55 -5.36 -0.67
C LEU A 294 -14.73 -5.98 0.10
N GLN A 295 -14.63 -6.03 1.44
CA GLN A 295 -15.71 -6.54 2.29
C GLN A 295 -16.93 -5.62 2.30
N ASN A 296 -16.71 -4.31 2.16
CA ASN A 296 -17.79 -3.32 2.23
C ASN A 296 -18.47 -3.08 0.87
N LEU A 297 -17.75 -3.17 -0.25
CA LEU A 297 -18.26 -2.85 -1.60
C LEU A 297 -18.62 -4.11 -2.40
N GLN A 298 -19.59 -4.87 -1.89
CA GLN A 298 -20.11 -6.10 -2.51
C GLN A 298 -21.39 -5.86 -3.32
N GLY A 299 -21.82 -4.60 -3.44
CA GLY A 299 -23.01 -4.18 -4.17
C GLY A 299 -24.26 -4.09 -3.31
N PRO A 300 -25.39 -3.61 -3.87
CA PRO A 300 -26.55 -3.16 -3.10
C PRO A 300 -27.20 -4.21 -2.19
N GLN A 301 -27.07 -5.49 -2.55
CA GLN A 301 -27.69 -6.61 -1.83
C GLN A 301 -26.83 -7.10 -0.66
N LEU A 302 -25.50 -7.04 -0.77
CA LEU A 302 -24.55 -7.64 0.18
C LEU A 302 -23.87 -6.59 1.07
N SER A 303 -23.64 -5.38 0.55
CA SER A 303 -23.10 -4.27 1.35
C SER A 303 -24.05 -3.94 2.51
N GLU A 304 -23.56 -3.87 3.74
CA GLU A 304 -24.40 -3.58 4.89
C GLU A 304 -24.81 -2.09 4.96
N LYS A 305 -23.83 -1.20 4.78
CA LYS A 305 -23.99 0.26 4.96
C LYS A 305 -24.59 0.94 3.73
N ASN A 306 -25.48 1.90 3.96
CA ASN A 306 -26.15 2.64 2.87
C ASN A 306 -25.16 3.43 1.99
N PHE A 307 -24.12 3.99 2.59
CA PHE A 307 -23.05 4.65 1.86
C PHE A 307 -22.37 3.69 0.87
N CYS A 308 -21.94 2.52 1.33
CA CYS A 308 -21.34 1.48 0.49
C CYS A 308 -22.28 0.97 -0.61
N LYS A 309 -23.59 0.85 -0.36
CA LYS A 309 -24.58 0.47 -1.37
C LYS A 309 -24.70 1.48 -2.52
N SER A 310 -24.35 2.75 -2.28
CA SER A 310 -24.40 3.81 -3.30
C SER A 310 -23.19 3.80 -4.23
N LEU A 311 -22.12 3.09 -3.85
CA LEU A 311 -20.88 2.92 -4.60
C LEU A 311 -20.95 1.65 -5.47
N PRO A 312 -20.14 1.57 -6.53
CA PRO A 312 -20.08 0.37 -7.35
C PRO A 312 -19.57 -0.84 -6.56
N ALA A 313 -20.11 -2.02 -6.86
CA ALA A 313 -19.56 -3.27 -6.37
C ALA A 313 -18.16 -3.50 -6.96
N ILE A 314 -17.31 -4.24 -6.25
CA ILE A 314 -15.93 -4.50 -6.69
C ILE A 314 -15.74 -5.97 -7.05
N ASP A 315 -15.06 -6.23 -8.17
CA ASP A 315 -14.60 -7.54 -8.61
C ASP A 315 -13.05 -7.54 -8.72
N PRO A 316 -12.31 -8.12 -7.74
CA PRO A 316 -10.85 -7.99 -7.68
C PRO A 316 -10.12 -9.04 -8.53
N PHE A 317 -9.06 -8.62 -9.20
CA PHE A 317 -8.09 -9.44 -9.92
C PHE A 317 -6.72 -9.29 -9.23
N PHE A 318 -6.31 -10.30 -8.48
CA PHE A 318 -5.09 -10.26 -7.68
C PHE A 318 -3.86 -10.61 -8.51
N CYS A 319 -2.84 -9.76 -8.41
CA CYS A 319 -1.48 -9.99 -8.89
C CYS A 319 -0.53 -9.89 -7.70
N LEU A 320 0.30 -10.90 -7.49
CA LEU A 320 1.38 -10.82 -6.51
C LEU A 320 2.69 -10.45 -7.22
N GLY A 321 3.35 -9.42 -6.74
CA GLY A 321 4.71 -9.08 -7.14
C GLY A 321 5.71 -10.05 -6.50
N SER A 322 6.53 -10.69 -7.32
CA SER A 322 7.65 -11.52 -6.92
C SER A 322 8.84 -11.23 -7.84
N LYS A 323 10.04 -11.69 -7.47
CA LYS A 323 11.22 -11.57 -8.36
C LYS A 323 11.06 -12.33 -9.68
N HIS A 324 10.11 -13.28 -9.73
CA HIS A 324 9.84 -14.14 -10.87
C HIS A 324 8.64 -13.67 -11.70
N THR A 325 7.81 -12.74 -11.19
CA THR A 325 6.69 -12.16 -11.93
C THR A 325 7.13 -11.66 -13.30
N SER A 326 6.42 -12.10 -14.33
CA SER A 326 6.65 -11.70 -15.72
C SER A 326 5.68 -10.61 -16.16
N SER A 327 6.01 -9.90 -17.24
CA SER A 327 5.12 -8.91 -17.86
C SER A 327 3.83 -9.55 -18.39
N ASN A 328 3.88 -10.85 -18.75
CA ASN A 328 2.73 -11.59 -19.26
C ASN A 328 1.71 -11.87 -18.16
N ASP A 329 2.15 -12.15 -16.94
CA ASP A 329 1.25 -12.42 -15.81
C ASP A 329 0.40 -11.18 -15.49
N ILE A 330 1.05 -10.01 -15.46
CA ILE A 330 0.39 -8.72 -15.28
C ILE A 330 -0.58 -8.45 -16.43
N SER A 331 -0.13 -8.62 -17.69
CA SER A 331 -0.98 -8.42 -18.87
C SER A 331 -2.22 -9.32 -18.85
N TYR A 332 -2.03 -10.59 -18.49
CA TYR A 332 -3.11 -11.57 -18.43
C TYR A 332 -4.18 -11.18 -17.40
N ALA A 333 -3.77 -10.69 -16.24
CA ALA A 333 -4.70 -10.18 -15.23
C ALA A 333 -5.47 -8.95 -15.73
N PHE A 334 -4.79 -7.97 -16.34
CA PHE A 334 -5.44 -6.79 -16.92
C PHE A 334 -6.41 -7.16 -18.05
N ASP A 335 -6.00 -8.02 -18.99
CA ASP A 335 -6.84 -8.41 -20.12
C ASP A 335 -8.09 -9.16 -19.65
N ARG A 336 -7.98 -9.99 -18.61
CA ARG A 336 -9.15 -10.64 -17.99
C ARG A 336 -10.05 -9.63 -17.29
N ALA A 337 -9.49 -8.69 -16.54
CA ALA A 337 -10.25 -7.64 -15.87
C ALA A 337 -10.99 -6.75 -16.89
N ILE A 338 -10.34 -6.38 -18.00
CA ILE A 338 -10.93 -5.55 -19.06
C ILE A 338 -12.09 -6.28 -19.74
N LYS A 339 -11.90 -7.56 -20.09
CA LYS A 339 -12.98 -8.38 -20.67
C LYS A 339 -14.17 -8.49 -19.71
N ARG A 340 -13.90 -8.63 -18.41
CA ARG A 340 -14.95 -8.72 -17.39
C ARG A 340 -15.67 -7.40 -17.16
N GLU A 341 -14.96 -6.28 -17.16
CA GLU A 341 -15.53 -4.93 -17.07
C GLU A 341 -16.46 -4.65 -18.25
N GLN A 342 -16.05 -5.00 -19.47
CA GLN A 342 -16.88 -4.86 -20.67
C GLN A 342 -18.20 -5.63 -20.54
N GLN A 343 -18.15 -6.87 -20.03
CA GLN A 343 -19.35 -7.66 -19.76
C GLN A 343 -20.28 -7.00 -18.74
N TYR A 344 -19.74 -6.37 -17.68
CA TYR A 344 -20.56 -5.66 -16.71
C TYR A 344 -21.18 -4.39 -17.30
N GLU A 345 -20.44 -3.65 -18.13
CA GLU A 345 -20.94 -2.47 -18.83
C GLU A 345 -22.07 -2.83 -19.82
N GLU A 346 -21.90 -3.91 -20.60
CA GLU A 346 -22.92 -4.43 -21.52
C GLU A 346 -24.20 -4.85 -20.77
N ASN A 347 -24.05 -5.48 -19.61
CA ASN A 347 -25.17 -5.91 -18.76
C ASN A 347 -25.70 -4.81 -17.83
N ARG A 348 -25.17 -3.58 -17.92
CA ARG A 348 -25.53 -2.43 -17.06
C ARG A 348 -25.42 -2.74 -15.56
N MET A 349 -24.46 -3.56 -15.18
CA MET A 349 -24.17 -3.87 -13.78
C MET A 349 -23.28 -2.76 -13.20
N ALA A 350 -23.65 -2.25 -12.04
CA ALA A 350 -22.85 -1.26 -11.30
C ALA A 350 -21.68 -1.92 -10.57
N THR A 351 -20.82 -2.60 -11.32
CA THR A 351 -19.65 -3.34 -10.82
C THR A 351 -18.39 -2.83 -11.51
N ARG A 352 -17.30 -2.72 -10.75
CA ARG A 352 -15.98 -2.31 -11.22
C ARG A 352 -14.97 -3.43 -11.01
N CYS A 353 -14.28 -3.79 -12.07
CA CYS A 353 -13.12 -4.67 -12.02
C CYS A 353 -11.90 -3.88 -11.53
N VAL A 354 -11.20 -4.44 -10.56
CA VAL A 354 -10.02 -3.81 -9.95
C VAL A 354 -8.84 -4.77 -10.06
N VAL A 355 -7.79 -4.36 -10.75
CA VAL A 355 -6.52 -5.07 -10.70
C VAL A 355 -5.77 -4.62 -9.45
N PHE A 356 -5.51 -5.56 -8.55
CA PHE A 356 -4.80 -5.33 -7.29
C PHE A 356 -3.42 -5.96 -7.35
N LEU A 357 -2.38 -5.12 -7.32
CA LEU A 357 -0.99 -5.55 -7.33
C LEU A 357 -0.39 -5.41 -5.93
N ASP A 358 -0.20 -6.53 -5.24
CA ASP A 358 0.48 -6.56 -3.94
C ASP A 358 1.99 -6.74 -4.13
N GLU A 359 2.78 -6.24 -3.18
CA GLU A 359 4.26 -6.27 -3.23
C GLU A 359 4.84 -5.76 -4.57
N ALA A 360 4.24 -4.68 -5.07
CA ALA A 360 4.46 -4.18 -6.42
C ALA A 360 5.88 -3.67 -6.70
N SER A 361 6.74 -3.55 -5.67
CA SER A 361 8.14 -3.17 -5.80
C SER A 361 9.13 -4.34 -5.82
N LEU A 362 8.67 -5.59 -5.73
CA LEU A 362 9.51 -6.80 -5.83
C LEU A 362 9.88 -7.25 -7.26
N PRO A 363 9.07 -7.01 -8.31
CA PRO A 363 9.41 -7.43 -9.67
C PRO A 363 10.78 -6.93 -10.14
N ASN A 364 11.45 -7.73 -10.96
CA ASN A 364 12.83 -7.48 -11.36
C ASN A 364 12.97 -6.22 -12.24
N GLU A 365 13.50 -5.15 -11.64
CA GLU A 365 13.76 -3.87 -12.31
C GLU A 365 14.66 -4.00 -13.55
N LYS A 366 15.68 -4.86 -13.52
CA LYS A 366 16.58 -5.03 -14.69
C LYS A 366 15.85 -5.54 -15.94
N ARG A 367 14.70 -6.21 -15.74
CA ARG A 367 13.85 -6.72 -16.82
C ARG A 367 12.72 -5.77 -17.19
N MET A 368 12.59 -4.62 -16.53
CA MET A 368 11.56 -3.60 -16.79
C MET A 368 10.13 -4.17 -16.79
N VAL A 369 9.86 -5.18 -15.93
CA VAL A 369 8.60 -5.95 -15.93
C VAL A 369 7.36 -5.04 -15.87
N LEU A 370 7.44 -3.99 -15.05
CA LEU A 370 6.36 -3.06 -14.79
C LEU A 370 6.07 -2.10 -15.95
N LYS A 371 6.93 -2.00 -16.97
CA LYS A 371 6.68 -1.16 -18.16
C LYS A 371 5.35 -1.53 -18.84
N VAL A 372 4.95 -2.80 -18.72
CA VAL A 372 3.67 -3.28 -19.25
C VAL A 372 2.46 -2.51 -18.69
N LEU A 373 2.58 -1.96 -17.48
CA LEU A 373 1.56 -1.12 -16.86
C LEU A 373 1.32 0.17 -17.65
N HIS A 374 2.31 0.69 -18.38
CA HIS A 374 2.18 2.00 -19.06
C HIS A 374 0.95 2.05 -19.97
N GLN A 375 0.77 1.02 -20.80
CA GLN A 375 -0.37 0.92 -21.71
C GLN A 375 -1.70 0.90 -20.97
N TYR A 376 -1.80 0.11 -19.90
CA TYR A 376 -3.04 -0.05 -19.14
C TYR A 376 -3.39 1.16 -18.28
N LEU A 377 -2.38 1.83 -17.71
CA LEU A 377 -2.56 2.99 -16.84
C LEU A 377 -2.73 4.31 -17.61
N ASP A 378 -2.30 4.40 -18.87
CA ASP A 378 -2.59 5.57 -19.70
C ASP A 378 -4.04 5.54 -20.22
N GLU A 379 -4.61 4.36 -20.55
CA GLU A 379 -6.01 4.22 -20.98
C GLU A 379 -7.02 4.05 -19.83
N CYS A 380 -6.61 3.51 -18.68
CA CYS A 380 -7.43 3.32 -17.48
C CYS A 380 -8.81 2.67 -17.73
N LYS A 381 -8.88 1.59 -18.52
CA LYS A 381 -10.14 0.86 -18.79
C LYS A 381 -10.73 0.19 -17.54
N VAL A 382 -9.86 -0.25 -16.63
CA VAL A 382 -10.22 -0.86 -15.34
C VAL A 382 -9.54 -0.11 -14.21
N ALA A 383 -10.05 -0.25 -12.99
CA ALA A 383 -9.42 0.36 -11.82
C ALA A 383 -8.13 -0.40 -11.45
N PHE A 384 -7.15 0.33 -10.92
CA PHE A 384 -5.86 -0.22 -10.49
C PHE A 384 -5.47 0.28 -9.11
N VAL A 385 -5.11 -0.65 -8.24
CA VAL A 385 -4.61 -0.38 -6.89
C VAL A 385 -3.33 -1.18 -6.69
N ALA A 386 -2.23 -0.48 -6.38
CA ALA A 386 -0.96 -1.12 -6.05
C ALA A 386 -0.55 -0.85 -4.61
N ILE A 387 0.10 -1.82 -3.98
CA ILE A 387 0.73 -1.67 -2.67
C ILE A 387 2.20 -1.99 -2.81
N ALA A 388 3.06 -1.12 -2.29
CA ALA A 388 4.50 -1.28 -2.32
C ALA A 388 5.15 -0.92 -0.99
N ASN A 389 6.33 -1.48 -0.75
CA ASN A 389 7.17 -1.13 0.40
C ASN A 389 8.21 -0.07 0.05
N SER A 390 8.59 0.03 -1.22
CA SER A 390 9.54 1.00 -1.76
C SER A 390 8.94 1.78 -2.93
N PRO A 391 9.42 3.00 -3.20
CA PRO A 391 8.92 3.82 -4.31
C PRO A 391 9.28 3.26 -5.68
N PHE A 392 8.41 3.55 -6.66
CA PHE A 392 8.61 3.22 -8.08
C PHE A 392 9.49 4.26 -8.76
N ASP A 393 10.12 3.85 -9.86
CA ASP A 393 10.79 4.77 -10.79
C ASP A 393 9.81 5.83 -11.34
N ALA A 394 10.37 6.93 -11.84
CA ALA A 394 9.58 8.09 -12.25
C ALA A 394 8.55 7.78 -13.35
N ALA A 395 8.83 6.83 -14.26
CA ALA A 395 7.93 6.49 -15.36
C ALA A 395 6.64 5.83 -14.88
N ASN A 396 6.74 4.91 -13.91
CA ASN A 396 5.59 4.26 -13.30
C ASN A 396 4.90 5.21 -12.32
N ALA A 397 5.65 5.88 -11.44
CA ALA A 397 5.09 6.79 -10.45
C ALA A 397 4.24 7.90 -11.07
N ASN A 398 4.67 8.50 -12.19
CA ASN A 398 3.91 9.56 -12.86
C ASN A 398 2.59 9.07 -13.50
N ARG A 399 2.43 7.76 -13.71
CA ARG A 399 1.20 7.14 -14.23
C ARG A 399 0.18 6.76 -13.15
N MET A 400 0.53 6.94 -11.88
CA MET A 400 -0.36 6.69 -10.74
C MET A 400 -0.34 7.82 -9.73
N THR A 401 -1.36 7.86 -8.88
CA THR A 401 -1.36 8.70 -7.68
C THR A 401 -0.64 7.94 -6.57
N CYS A 402 0.54 8.43 -6.17
CA CYS A 402 1.31 7.82 -5.08
C CYS A 402 0.92 8.43 -3.74
N ILE A 403 0.49 7.58 -2.81
CA ILE A 403 0.25 7.94 -1.43
C ILE A 403 1.39 7.39 -0.61
N TYR A 404 2.12 8.29 0.04
CA TYR A 404 3.18 7.92 0.93
C TYR A 404 2.68 7.97 2.37
N ARG A 405 2.93 6.90 3.12
CA ARG A 405 2.65 6.85 4.56
C ARG A 405 3.90 6.42 5.33
N SER A 406 4.20 7.22 6.33
CA SER A 406 5.26 7.02 7.29
C SER A 406 4.80 6.29 8.55
N LEU A 407 5.69 6.17 9.53
CA LEU A 407 5.42 5.62 10.85
C LEU A 407 4.25 6.36 11.53
N PRO A 408 3.44 5.66 12.34
CA PRO A 408 2.29 6.25 13.01
C PRO A 408 2.72 7.35 14.00
N SER A 409 2.03 8.48 13.95
CA SER A 409 2.18 9.58 14.90
C SER A 409 1.90 9.14 16.35
N LYS A 410 2.35 9.94 17.35
CA LYS A 410 2.05 9.69 18.79
C LYS A 410 0.58 9.42 19.01
N GLU A 411 -0.24 10.33 18.51
CA GLU A 411 -1.70 10.26 18.57
C GLU A 411 -2.27 9.08 17.78
N ASP A 412 -1.77 8.78 16.58
CA ASP A 412 -2.26 7.65 15.78
C ASP A 412 -1.94 6.29 16.41
N GLN A 413 -0.76 6.15 17.02
CA GLN A 413 -0.35 4.92 17.69
C GLN A 413 -1.20 4.67 18.94
N GLU A 414 -1.54 5.72 19.69
CA GLU A 414 -2.48 5.60 20.81
C GLU A 414 -3.87 5.20 20.32
N VAL A 415 -4.40 5.84 19.25
CA VAL A 415 -5.68 5.45 18.66
C VAL A 415 -5.68 3.99 18.22
N LEU A 416 -4.58 3.52 17.64
CA LEU A 416 -4.38 2.13 17.27
C LEU A 416 -4.37 1.23 18.51
N ALA A 417 -3.69 1.60 19.58
CA ALA A 417 -3.65 0.84 20.83
C ALA A 417 -5.04 0.71 21.45
N TYR A 418 -5.80 1.80 21.55
CA TYR A 418 -7.18 1.77 22.04
C TYR A 418 -8.05 0.81 21.22
N GLY A 419 -7.98 0.88 19.88
CA GLY A 419 -8.79 0.00 19.04
C GLY A 419 -8.35 -1.47 19.08
N CYS A 420 -7.05 -1.76 19.22
CA CYS A 420 -6.54 -3.13 19.39
C CYS A 420 -6.98 -3.75 20.71
N LEU A 421 -7.05 -2.93 21.76
CA LEU A 421 -7.59 -3.32 23.08
C LEU A 421 -9.12 -3.42 23.10
N GLY A 422 -9.82 -3.05 22.01
CA GLY A 422 -11.28 -3.06 21.95
C GLY A 422 -11.95 -1.93 22.77
N LEU A 423 -11.20 -0.88 23.09
CA LEU A 423 -11.68 0.29 23.82
C LEU A 423 -12.26 1.31 22.84
N ASN A 424 -13.56 1.60 22.96
CA ASN A 424 -14.20 2.63 22.14
C ASN A 424 -13.88 4.03 22.68
N LYS A 425 -13.72 5.00 21.76
CA LYS A 425 -13.64 6.43 22.11
C LYS A 425 -14.95 6.86 22.80
N GLY A 426 -14.89 7.09 24.11
CA GLY A 426 -16.07 7.44 24.93
C GLY A 426 -16.32 6.48 26.10
N SER A 427 -15.60 5.35 26.17
CA SER A 427 -15.56 4.52 27.37
C SER A 427 -14.95 5.32 28.52
N GLN A 428 -15.55 5.29 29.73
CA GLN A 428 -14.91 5.84 30.92
C GLN A 428 -13.71 4.96 31.30
N ILE A 429 -12.56 5.28 30.72
CA ILE A 429 -11.29 4.59 30.95
C ILE A 429 -10.63 5.20 32.19
N SER A 430 -10.14 4.35 33.11
CA SER A 430 -9.33 4.80 34.27
C SER A 430 -8.11 5.57 33.78
N ASP A 431 -7.73 6.64 34.49
CA ASP A 431 -6.54 7.41 34.13
C ASP A 431 -5.27 6.53 34.20
N ASP A 432 -5.24 5.52 35.08
CA ASP A 432 -4.16 4.52 35.13
C ASP A 432 -4.01 3.75 33.82
N LEU A 433 -5.12 3.32 33.20
CA LEU A 433 -5.08 2.57 31.95
C LEU A 433 -4.62 3.46 30.78
N LYS A 434 -5.02 4.75 30.78
CA LYS A 434 -4.52 5.70 29.78
C LYS A 434 -3.01 5.86 29.90
N ASN A 435 -2.52 6.03 31.12
CA ASN A 435 -1.08 6.15 31.41
C ASN A 435 -0.30 4.90 30.97
N ILE A 436 -0.83 3.71 31.24
CA ILE A 436 -0.23 2.44 30.77
C ILE A 436 -0.19 2.38 29.23
N ILE A 437 -1.27 2.75 28.55
CA ILE A 437 -1.33 2.74 27.07
C ILE A 437 -0.33 3.71 26.47
N THR A 438 -0.22 4.92 27.03
CA THR A 438 0.79 5.91 26.60
C THR A 438 2.20 5.38 26.84
N GLY A 439 2.46 4.76 28.01
CA GLY A 439 3.75 4.14 28.33
C GLY A 439 4.11 2.98 27.40
N LEU A 440 3.14 2.13 27.02
CA LEU A 440 3.35 1.06 26.03
C LEU A 440 3.72 1.62 24.64
N CYS A 441 3.07 2.71 24.23
CA CYS A 441 3.37 3.37 22.96
C CYS A 441 4.76 3.99 22.95
N GLU A 442 5.16 4.63 24.06
CA GLU A 442 6.49 5.23 24.24
C GLU A 442 7.58 4.16 24.33
N GLY A 443 7.37 3.07 25.08
CA GLY A 443 8.28 1.93 25.16
C GLY A 443 8.57 1.32 23.79
N TYR A 444 7.54 1.14 22.96
CA TYR A 444 7.74 0.62 21.60
C TYR A 444 8.48 1.60 20.68
N ARG A 445 8.24 2.91 20.79
CA ARG A 445 9.03 3.92 20.04
C ARG A 445 10.49 3.92 20.46
N ASN A 446 10.73 3.88 21.77
CA ASN A 446 12.08 3.83 22.32
C ASN A 446 12.80 2.55 21.85
N LEU A 447 12.08 1.43 21.74
CA LEU A 447 12.62 0.19 21.18
C LEU A 447 13.03 0.34 19.70
N LEU A 448 12.19 0.97 18.87
CA LEU A 448 12.49 1.19 17.45
C LEU A 448 13.66 2.17 17.21
N SER A 449 14.02 2.99 18.21
CA SER A 449 15.19 3.87 18.12
C SER A 449 16.54 3.11 18.11
N TYR A 450 16.53 1.84 18.52
CA TYR A 450 17.71 0.97 18.46
C TYR A 450 17.74 0.19 17.14
N ASN A 451 18.80 0.39 16.35
CA ASN A 451 19.00 -0.24 15.04
C ASN A 451 18.86 -1.77 15.04
N ASP A 452 19.30 -2.43 16.13
CA ASP A 452 19.26 -3.91 16.24
C ASP A 452 17.82 -4.43 16.28
N PHE A 453 16.90 -3.68 16.90
CA PHE A 453 15.49 -4.04 17.01
C PHE A 453 14.67 -3.57 15.81
N GLN A 454 15.00 -2.41 15.25
CA GLN A 454 14.28 -1.82 14.10
C GLN A 454 14.25 -2.73 12.87
N LYS A 455 15.29 -3.55 12.68
CA LYS A 455 15.39 -4.49 11.55
C LYS A 455 14.59 -5.78 11.76
N ILE A 456 14.28 -6.12 13.00
CA ILE A 456 13.66 -7.39 13.38
C ILE A 456 12.16 -7.21 13.62
N PHE A 457 11.80 -6.15 14.34
CA PHE A 457 10.42 -5.91 14.77
C PHE A 457 9.76 -4.79 13.96
N HIS A 458 8.48 -4.97 13.69
CA HIS A 458 7.65 -4.05 12.94
C HIS A 458 6.32 -3.80 13.66
N ASP A 459 5.54 -2.82 13.19
CA ASP A 459 4.28 -2.42 13.83
C ASP A 459 3.27 -3.57 13.96
N ARG A 460 3.42 -4.62 13.14
CA ARG A 460 2.66 -5.86 13.27
C ARG A 460 2.89 -6.51 14.64
N ASP A 461 4.13 -6.60 15.11
CA ASP A 461 4.46 -7.22 16.41
C ASP A 461 3.78 -6.47 17.56
N PHE A 462 3.82 -5.13 17.51
CA PHE A 462 3.14 -4.27 18.46
C PHE A 462 1.61 -4.42 18.42
N ILE A 463 1.00 -4.48 17.23
CA ILE A 463 -0.45 -4.69 17.05
C ILE A 463 -0.89 -6.02 17.65
N TYR A 464 -0.15 -7.11 17.39
CA TYR A 464 -0.51 -8.43 17.90
C TYR A 464 -0.33 -8.54 19.42
N MET A 465 0.73 -7.93 19.96
CA MET A 465 0.96 -7.77 21.40
C MET A 465 -0.23 -7.08 22.07
N LEU A 466 -0.70 -5.96 21.52
CA LEU A 466 -1.87 -5.24 22.05
C LEU A 466 -3.17 -6.04 21.97
N ARG A 467 -3.39 -6.80 20.89
CA ARG A 467 -4.58 -7.64 20.73
C ARG A 467 -4.60 -8.79 21.73
N GLU A 468 -3.45 -9.38 21.99
CA GLU A 468 -3.30 -10.44 22.98
C GLU A 468 -3.56 -9.89 24.39
N LEU A 469 -2.98 -8.73 24.75
CA LEU A 469 -3.30 -8.04 26.01
C LEU A 469 -4.80 -7.76 26.17
N GLY A 470 -5.44 -7.21 25.14
CA GLY A 470 -6.88 -6.90 25.18
C GLY A 470 -7.72 -8.15 25.40
N PHE A 471 -7.32 -9.29 24.82
CA PHE A 471 -8.01 -10.54 24.99
C PHE A 471 -7.81 -11.15 26.39
N GLU A 472 -6.58 -11.20 26.90
CA GLU A 472 -6.29 -11.73 28.24
C GLU A 472 -7.01 -10.95 29.34
N SER A 473 -7.01 -9.62 29.25
CA SER A 473 -7.71 -8.76 30.19
C SER A 473 -9.24 -8.91 30.14
N SER A 474 -9.82 -9.34 29.01
CA SER A 474 -11.27 -9.59 28.91
C SER A 474 -11.72 -10.89 29.58
N LEU A 475 -10.82 -11.86 29.73
CA LEU A 475 -11.10 -13.17 30.35
C LEU A 475 -10.98 -13.15 31.88
N THR A 476 -10.13 -12.29 32.42
CA THR A 476 -9.97 -12.12 33.88
C THR A 476 -11.12 -11.36 34.52
N SER A 477 -11.97 -10.69 33.73
CA SER A 477 -13.18 -9.98 34.16
C SER A 477 -14.41 -10.90 34.32
N THR A 478 -14.30 -12.03 35.00
CA THR A 478 -15.47 -12.91 35.29
C THR A 478 -16.33 -12.42 36.45
N GLU A 479 -15.95 -11.35 37.16
CA GLU A 479 -16.79 -10.76 38.20
C GLU A 479 -17.23 -9.34 37.82
N SER A 480 -18.54 -9.19 37.62
CA SER A 480 -19.33 -7.94 37.55
C SER A 480 -19.14 -7.01 36.34
N HIS A 481 -20.17 -7.02 35.47
CA HIS A 481 -20.76 -5.96 34.60
C HIS A 481 -20.02 -4.64 34.27
N SER A 482 -18.71 -4.58 34.35
CA SER A 482 -17.90 -3.44 33.95
C SER A 482 -16.91 -3.91 32.90
N ASN A 483 -17.01 -3.35 31.70
CA ASN A 483 -16.01 -3.49 30.64
C ASN A 483 -14.70 -2.78 31.05
N LYS A 484 -14.06 -3.22 32.13
CA LYS A 484 -12.82 -2.65 32.65
C LYS A 484 -11.68 -3.60 32.33
N ILE A 485 -10.94 -3.25 31.28
CA ILE A 485 -9.64 -3.86 30.95
C ILE A 485 -8.68 -3.54 32.09
N HIS A 486 -8.08 -4.58 32.69
CA HIS A 486 -7.02 -4.44 33.67
C HIS A 486 -5.75 -5.10 33.13
N ILE A 487 -4.69 -4.32 32.95
CA ILE A 487 -3.38 -4.79 32.51
C ILE A 487 -2.52 -4.94 33.77
N THR A 488 -1.93 -6.12 33.98
CA THR A 488 -0.99 -6.38 35.08
C THR A 488 0.44 -6.49 34.54
N PRO A 489 1.48 -6.22 35.37
CA PRO A 489 2.87 -6.40 34.98
C PRO A 489 3.21 -7.83 34.51
N THR A 490 2.61 -8.85 35.14
CA THR A 490 2.81 -10.26 34.75
C THR A 490 2.20 -10.59 33.39
N ASN A 491 1.03 -10.03 33.08
CA ASN A 491 0.41 -10.23 31.77
C ASN A 491 1.24 -9.53 30.69
N LEU A 492 1.71 -8.31 30.95
CA LEU A 492 2.59 -7.62 30.00
C LEU A 492 3.85 -8.44 29.69
N LEU A 493 4.50 -8.99 30.72
CA LEU A 493 5.69 -9.83 30.53
C LEU A 493 5.39 -11.06 29.67
N THR A 494 4.29 -11.75 29.95
CA THR A 494 3.82 -12.94 29.20
C THR A 494 3.61 -12.59 27.72
N VAL A 495 2.92 -11.49 27.44
CA VAL A 495 2.61 -11.07 26.07
C VAL A 495 3.86 -10.58 25.33
N LEU A 496 4.80 -9.92 26.01
CA LEU A 496 6.10 -9.58 25.43
C LEU A 496 6.87 -10.85 25.03
N GLU A 497 6.89 -11.87 25.90
CA GLU A 497 7.51 -13.17 25.60
C GLU A 497 6.84 -13.89 24.43
N ASP A 498 5.54 -13.73 24.21
CA ASP A 498 4.85 -14.41 23.11
C ASP A 498 5.05 -13.71 21.76
N ASN A 499 5.27 -12.39 21.77
CA ASN A 499 5.27 -11.56 20.55
C ASN A 499 6.64 -11.05 20.10
N PHE A 500 7.59 -10.86 21.02
CA PHE A 500 8.93 -10.32 20.73
C PHE A 500 10.01 -11.40 20.86
N ASN A 501 9.86 -12.48 20.08
CA ASN A 501 10.77 -13.62 20.00
C ASN A 501 11.77 -13.51 18.85
N GLY A 502 12.69 -14.48 18.75
CA GLY A 502 13.69 -14.56 17.67
C GLY A 502 14.95 -13.72 17.92
N ILE A 503 15.17 -13.31 19.18
CA ILE A 503 16.34 -12.57 19.65
C ILE A 503 17.02 -13.32 20.80
N THR A 504 18.25 -12.93 21.12
CA THR A 504 18.99 -13.51 22.26
C THR A 504 18.35 -13.12 23.60
N PHE A 505 18.57 -13.94 24.63
CA PHE A 505 18.01 -13.69 25.96
C PHE A 505 18.44 -12.35 26.56
N ASP A 506 19.68 -11.91 26.33
CA ASP A 506 20.17 -10.61 26.81
C ASP A 506 19.49 -9.43 26.09
N GLN A 507 19.24 -9.58 24.78
CA GLN A 507 18.45 -8.61 24.02
C GLN A 507 17.00 -8.56 24.51
N PHE A 508 16.41 -9.72 24.84
CA PHE A 508 15.05 -9.78 25.38
C PHE A 508 14.94 -9.10 26.75
N LYS A 509 15.90 -9.30 27.66
CA LYS A 509 15.95 -8.56 28.94
C LYS A 509 16.02 -7.05 28.74
N LYS A 510 16.84 -6.60 27.78
CA LYS A 510 16.94 -5.19 27.42
C LYS A 510 15.60 -4.67 26.88
N LEU A 511 14.93 -5.44 26.04
CA LEU A 511 13.60 -5.14 25.50
C LEU A 511 12.57 -4.99 26.61
N THR A 512 12.47 -5.94 27.53
CA THR A 512 11.51 -5.86 28.64
C THR A 512 11.78 -4.62 29.48
N LYS A 513 13.05 -4.34 29.78
CA LYS A 513 13.43 -3.16 30.54
C LYS A 513 12.99 -1.86 29.86
N ILE A 514 13.17 -1.73 28.55
CA ILE A 514 12.74 -0.53 27.79
C ILE A 514 11.23 -0.30 27.92
N PHE A 515 10.42 -1.36 27.86
CA PHE A 515 8.96 -1.24 28.03
C PHE A 515 8.57 -0.87 29.46
N PHE A 516 9.14 -1.53 30.48
CA PHE A 516 8.82 -1.24 31.88
C PHE A 516 9.32 0.14 32.30
N ASP A 517 10.55 0.54 31.97
CA ASP A 517 11.09 1.87 32.27
C ASP A 517 10.16 2.98 31.71
N ALA A 518 9.67 2.84 30.47
CA ALA A 518 8.76 3.80 29.86
C ALA A 518 7.37 3.86 30.51
N ILE A 519 6.89 2.76 31.08
CA ILE A 519 5.61 2.74 31.81
C ILE A 519 5.80 3.29 33.23
N GLU A 520 6.88 2.94 33.91
CA GLU A 520 7.21 3.39 35.27
C GLU A 520 7.38 4.91 35.34
N GLU A 521 7.94 5.55 34.29
CA GLU A 521 8.03 7.01 34.19
C GLU A 521 6.67 7.72 34.28
N ILE A 522 5.60 7.09 33.78
CA ILE A 522 4.25 7.67 33.74
C ILE A 522 3.38 7.12 34.88
N CYS A 523 3.55 5.85 35.23
CA CYS A 523 2.81 5.13 36.26
C CYS A 523 3.79 4.37 37.19
N PRO A 524 4.29 5.02 38.26
CA PRO A 524 5.29 4.44 39.16
C PRO A 524 4.82 3.19 39.93
N ILE A 525 3.51 2.89 39.91
CA ILE A 525 2.92 1.73 40.58
C ILE A 525 3.07 0.47 39.73
N PHE A 526 3.36 0.62 38.42
CA PHE A 526 3.48 -0.48 37.46
C PHE A 526 4.93 -0.94 37.35
N GLU A 527 5.44 -1.57 38.41
CA GLU A 527 6.84 -2.04 38.46
C GLU A 527 7.02 -3.38 37.73
N GLN A 528 8.20 -3.59 37.15
CA GLN A 528 8.59 -4.89 36.59
C GLN A 528 8.47 -5.99 37.68
N PRO A 529 7.87 -7.16 37.38
CA PRO A 529 7.82 -8.26 38.34
C PRO A 529 9.23 -8.66 38.77
N THR A 530 9.49 -8.65 40.09
CA THR A 530 10.75 -9.15 40.67
C THR A 530 10.53 -10.55 41.22
N ASP A 531 11.46 -11.47 40.91
CA ASP A 531 11.41 -12.83 41.40
C ASP A 531 12.17 -12.92 42.74
N ASP A 532 11.44 -12.97 43.85
CA ASP A 532 12.00 -13.19 45.19
C ASP A 532 12.74 -14.55 45.32
N ARG A 533 12.64 -15.43 44.31
CA ARG A 533 13.24 -16.78 44.29
C ARG A 533 14.05 -17.12 43.04
N GLY A 534 14.48 -16.11 42.28
CA GLY A 534 15.65 -16.15 41.38
C GLY A 534 15.72 -17.25 40.31
N SER A 535 14.62 -17.84 39.84
CA SER A 535 14.71 -18.96 38.88
C SER A 535 13.65 -19.01 37.79
N HIS A 536 12.55 -18.25 37.85
CA HIS A 536 11.43 -18.45 36.90
C HIS A 536 10.71 -17.17 36.47
N LEU A 537 11.40 -16.02 36.44
CA LEU A 537 10.80 -14.79 35.92
C LEU A 537 10.38 -14.93 34.44
N TYR A 538 11.21 -15.61 33.64
CA TYR A 538 10.98 -15.80 32.21
C TYR A 538 10.57 -17.23 31.91
N ARG A 539 9.63 -17.44 30.99
CA ARG A 539 9.19 -18.76 30.55
C ARG A 539 10.19 -19.38 29.57
N ASP A 540 10.30 -20.71 29.62
CA ASP A 540 11.07 -21.47 28.64
C ASP A 540 10.36 -21.48 27.27
N ILE A 541 11.15 -21.53 26.18
CA ILE A 541 10.65 -21.54 24.79
C ILE A 541 9.65 -22.67 24.56
N THR A 542 9.88 -23.85 25.17
CA THR A 542 8.98 -25.01 25.07
C THR A 542 7.58 -24.68 25.61
N THR A 543 7.52 -23.96 26.72
CA THR A 543 6.28 -23.52 27.35
C THR A 543 5.56 -22.50 26.47
N ILE A 544 6.28 -21.46 26.02
CA ILE A 544 5.76 -20.42 25.11
C ILE A 544 5.19 -21.02 23.82
N LEU A 545 5.92 -21.95 23.20
CA LEU A 545 5.46 -22.64 21.98
C LEU A 545 4.26 -23.54 22.26
N SER A 546 4.25 -24.27 23.36
CA SER A 546 3.13 -25.15 23.71
C SER A 546 1.83 -24.36 23.93
N GLU A 547 1.88 -23.28 24.69
CA GLU A 547 0.73 -22.43 25.01
C GLU A 547 0.22 -21.70 23.76
N SER A 548 1.14 -21.14 22.97
CA SER A 548 0.77 -20.42 21.75
C SER A 548 0.28 -21.32 20.62
N MET A 549 0.61 -22.62 20.63
CA MET A 549 0.07 -23.60 19.67
C MET A 549 -1.26 -24.23 20.14
N GLN A 550 -1.57 -24.17 21.44
CA GLN A 550 -2.80 -24.70 22.05
C GLN A 550 -3.92 -23.66 22.20
N LEU A 551 -3.83 -22.54 21.48
CA LEU A 551 -4.86 -21.50 21.50
C LEU A 551 -6.24 -22.05 21.09
N THR A 552 -7.28 -21.61 21.78
CA THR A 552 -8.68 -21.86 21.41
C THR A 552 -9.01 -21.23 20.05
N SER A 553 -10.05 -21.71 19.38
CA SER A 553 -10.51 -21.17 18.08
C SER A 553 -10.79 -19.65 18.15
N VAL A 554 -11.32 -19.17 19.27
CA VAL A 554 -11.58 -17.75 19.53
C VAL A 554 -10.27 -16.95 19.69
N ARG A 555 -9.27 -17.49 20.41
CA ARG A 555 -7.95 -16.85 20.55
C ARG A 555 -7.23 -16.76 19.21
N ARG A 556 -7.24 -17.83 18.42
CA ARG A 556 -6.61 -17.87 17.09
C ARG A 556 -7.18 -16.81 16.14
N ARG A 557 -8.51 -16.65 16.09
CA ARG A 557 -9.16 -15.64 15.24
C ARG A 557 -8.88 -14.20 15.68
N SER A 558 -8.61 -14.00 16.96
CA SER A 558 -8.40 -12.66 17.53
C SER A 558 -6.95 -12.17 17.40
N TYR A 559 -5.96 -13.02 17.69
CA TYR A 559 -4.54 -12.63 17.70
C TYR A 559 -3.54 -13.75 17.33
N GLY A 560 -4.01 -14.91 16.83
CA GLY A 560 -3.12 -16.00 16.45
C GLY A 560 -2.24 -15.65 15.26
N ARG A 561 -0.92 -15.75 15.42
CA ARG A 561 0.06 -15.67 14.32
C ARG A 561 0.61 -17.04 13.97
N TYR A 562 0.96 -17.22 12.70
CA TYR A 562 1.81 -18.33 12.29
C TYR A 562 3.16 -18.25 13.00
N LYS A 563 3.70 -19.41 13.35
CA LYS A 563 4.96 -19.52 14.07
C LYS A 563 6.07 -19.79 13.07
N LEU A 564 7.03 -18.88 13.01
CA LEU A 564 8.31 -19.10 12.35
C LEU A 564 9.26 -19.67 13.41
N VAL A 565 9.69 -20.91 13.21
CA VAL A 565 10.67 -21.56 14.09
C VAL A 565 12.03 -21.45 13.40
N ILE A 566 12.97 -20.79 14.07
CA ILE A 566 14.34 -20.64 13.57
C ILE A 566 15.12 -21.85 14.05
N ASP A 567 15.56 -22.67 13.10
CA ASP A 567 16.42 -23.81 13.34
C ASP A 567 17.81 -23.50 12.78
N GLU A 568 18.80 -23.35 13.66
CA GLU A 568 20.21 -23.17 13.26
C GLU A 568 20.85 -24.51 12.86
N SER A 569 20.17 -25.63 13.13
CA SER A 569 20.62 -26.94 12.68
C SER A 569 20.21 -27.18 11.23
N GLU A 570 21.14 -27.70 10.43
CA GLU A 570 20.87 -28.08 9.04
C GLU A 570 20.15 -29.44 8.93
N ASP A 571 19.57 -29.99 10.01
CA ASP A 571 19.08 -31.37 10.07
C ASP A 571 17.63 -31.55 10.57
N GLU A 572 16.80 -30.49 10.47
CA GLU A 572 15.39 -30.46 10.92
C GLU A 572 15.23 -30.82 12.41
N SER A 573 16.24 -30.57 13.25
CA SER A 573 16.18 -30.92 14.67
C SER A 573 15.03 -30.24 15.40
N ALA A 574 14.66 -29.02 15.02
CA ALA A 574 13.52 -28.32 15.59
C ALA A 574 12.20 -29.05 15.32
N VAL A 575 12.00 -29.55 14.09
CA VAL A 575 10.78 -30.31 13.73
C VAL A 575 10.70 -31.60 14.53
N ARG A 576 11.82 -32.33 14.64
CA ARG A 576 11.89 -33.56 15.46
C ARG A 576 11.60 -33.27 16.92
N PHE A 577 12.16 -32.19 17.46
CA PHE A 577 11.93 -31.76 18.84
C PHE A 577 10.45 -31.44 19.09
N LEU A 578 9.77 -30.74 18.17
CA LEU A 578 8.35 -30.41 18.28
C LEU A 578 7.44 -31.65 18.32
N PHE A 579 7.78 -32.70 17.58
CA PHE A 579 7.06 -33.99 17.64
C PHE A 579 7.39 -34.78 18.91
N GLN A 580 8.66 -34.81 19.33
CA GLN A 580 9.09 -35.52 20.55
C GLN A 580 8.46 -34.92 21.82
N THR A 581 8.38 -33.59 21.89
CA THR A 581 7.75 -32.84 22.99
C THR A 581 6.23 -32.86 22.92
N LYS A 582 5.63 -33.49 21.89
CA LYS A 582 4.18 -33.55 21.63
C LYS A 582 3.51 -32.17 21.49
N ILE A 583 4.27 -31.12 21.20
CA ILE A 583 3.72 -29.82 20.82
C ILE A 583 2.97 -29.98 19.49
N LEU A 584 3.54 -30.75 18.56
CA LEU A 584 2.90 -31.20 17.33
C LEU A 584 2.46 -32.66 17.45
N ASP A 585 1.25 -32.94 16.97
CA ASP A 585 0.71 -34.30 16.90
C ASP A 585 0.97 -34.85 15.47
N PRO A 586 1.72 -35.96 15.32
CA PRO A 586 1.97 -36.59 14.01
C PRO A 586 0.70 -36.94 13.25
N ASN A 587 -0.41 -37.23 13.94
CA ASN A 587 -1.66 -37.64 13.31
C ASN A 587 -2.51 -36.45 12.82
N ARG A 588 -2.21 -35.24 13.31
CA ARG A 588 -2.96 -34.00 13.01
C ARG A 588 -2.11 -32.94 12.32
N THR A 589 -0.85 -33.22 12.07
CA THR A 589 0.11 -32.28 11.50
C THR A 589 0.67 -32.81 10.20
N THR A 590 0.42 -32.09 9.11
CA THR A 590 0.98 -32.38 7.78
C THR A 590 2.29 -31.62 7.61
N VAL A 591 3.36 -32.31 7.22
CA VAL A 591 4.67 -31.69 6.95
C VAL A 591 4.89 -31.66 5.43
N PHE A 592 5.07 -30.46 4.90
CA PHE A 592 5.36 -30.22 3.49
C PHE A 592 6.85 -29.97 3.31
N ARG A 593 7.49 -30.79 2.46
CA ARG A 593 8.88 -30.63 2.03
C ARG A 593 8.91 -30.44 0.53
N LEU A 594 9.63 -29.44 0.04
CA LEU A 594 10.01 -29.41 -1.38
C LEU A 594 11.23 -30.28 -1.63
N SER A 595 11.25 -30.86 -2.82
CA SER A 595 12.37 -31.64 -3.31
C SER A 595 13.48 -30.68 -3.75
N ASP A 596 14.69 -30.87 -3.22
CA ASP A 596 15.88 -30.15 -3.68
C ASP A 596 16.54 -30.79 -4.92
N PHE A 597 15.91 -31.82 -5.50
CA PHE A 597 16.43 -32.46 -6.69
C PHE A 597 16.30 -31.54 -7.93
N PRO A 598 17.37 -31.33 -8.72
CA PRO A 598 17.35 -30.43 -9.89
C PRO A 598 16.29 -30.76 -10.94
N SER A 599 15.88 -32.04 -11.01
CA SER A 599 14.85 -32.53 -11.93
C SER A 599 13.42 -32.23 -11.48
N ASP A 600 13.20 -31.87 -10.21
CA ASP A 600 11.88 -31.61 -9.63
C ASP A 600 11.51 -30.11 -9.59
N VAL A 601 12.44 -29.22 -9.97
CA VAL A 601 12.31 -27.75 -9.86
C VAL A 601 11.15 -27.17 -10.68
N ASN A 602 10.64 -27.91 -11.69
CA ASN A 602 9.54 -27.47 -12.57
C ASN A 602 8.23 -28.25 -12.38
N ASN A 603 8.03 -28.97 -11.28
CA ASN A 603 6.79 -29.71 -11.05
C ASN A 603 5.67 -28.77 -10.55
N GLU A 604 5.12 -27.95 -11.46
CA GLU A 604 3.92 -27.13 -11.21
C GLU A 604 2.78 -27.96 -10.60
N LEU A 605 2.65 -29.23 -11.02
CA LEU A 605 1.68 -30.18 -10.48
C LEU A 605 1.90 -30.47 -8.99
N LYS A 606 3.15 -30.67 -8.53
CA LYS A 606 3.44 -30.87 -7.10
C LYS A 606 3.13 -29.61 -6.29
N ASN A 607 3.41 -28.42 -6.84
CA ASN A 607 3.08 -27.16 -6.19
C ASN A 607 1.55 -26.98 -6.06
N VAL A 608 0.79 -27.29 -7.11
CA VAL A 608 -0.68 -27.27 -7.09
C VAL A 608 -1.23 -28.30 -6.11
N GLU A 609 -0.67 -29.51 -6.05
CA GLU A 609 -1.07 -30.54 -5.08
C GLU A 609 -0.81 -30.09 -3.64
N ILE A 610 0.37 -29.53 -3.35
CA ILE A 610 0.71 -29.00 -2.03
C ILE A 610 -0.24 -27.86 -1.66
N LEU A 611 -0.53 -26.93 -2.57
CA LEU A 611 -1.50 -25.85 -2.33
C LEU A 611 -2.92 -26.38 -2.10
N SER A 612 -3.34 -27.39 -2.86
CA SER A 612 -4.66 -28.01 -2.67
C SER A 612 -4.76 -28.72 -1.31
N THR A 613 -3.67 -29.34 -0.86
CA THR A 613 -3.58 -30.02 0.44
C THR A 613 -3.55 -28.99 1.57
N ILE A 614 -2.79 -27.90 1.41
CA ILE A 614 -2.80 -26.77 2.34
C ILE A 614 -4.22 -26.24 2.47
N LYS A 615 -4.93 -25.99 1.36
CA LYS A 615 -6.32 -25.53 1.37
C LYS A 615 -7.26 -26.52 2.07
N LEU A 616 -7.12 -27.81 1.81
CA LEU A 616 -7.92 -28.85 2.47
C LEU A 616 -7.63 -28.92 3.97
N CYS A 617 -6.37 -28.77 4.39
CA CYS A 617 -5.99 -28.67 5.80
C CYS A 617 -6.56 -27.40 6.45
N MET A 618 -6.61 -26.27 5.75
CA MET A 618 -7.26 -25.05 6.24
C MET A 618 -8.76 -25.24 6.47
N GLU A 619 -9.44 -25.93 5.54
CA GLU A 619 -10.86 -26.23 5.60
C GLU A 619 -11.21 -27.26 6.69
N THR A 620 -10.30 -28.21 6.96
CA THR A 620 -10.49 -29.29 7.94
C THR A 620 -9.98 -28.98 9.35
N GLY A 621 -9.23 -27.88 9.53
CA GLY A 621 -8.69 -27.47 10.83
C GLY A 621 -7.40 -28.19 11.24
N ASN A 622 -6.80 -28.98 10.35
CA ASN A 622 -5.55 -29.68 10.61
C ASN A 622 -4.35 -28.73 10.64
N ARG A 623 -3.32 -29.08 11.41
CA ARG A 623 -2.08 -28.29 11.51
C ARG A 623 -1.18 -28.58 10.32
N ASN A 624 -0.46 -27.56 9.87
CA ASN A 624 0.50 -27.67 8.78
C ASN A 624 1.86 -27.10 9.21
N SER A 625 2.93 -27.73 8.75
CA SER A 625 4.31 -27.24 8.84
C SER A 625 4.94 -27.32 7.45
N ALA A 626 5.63 -26.26 7.05
CA ALA A 626 6.31 -26.17 5.76
C ALA A 626 7.60 -25.36 5.92
N ASP A 627 8.63 -25.74 5.16
CA ASP A 627 9.88 -24.98 5.15
C ASP A 627 9.69 -23.60 4.50
N TYR A 628 10.41 -22.60 4.99
CA TYR A 628 10.25 -21.23 4.50
C TYR A 628 10.62 -21.08 3.01
N GLU A 629 11.64 -21.81 2.55
CA GLU A 629 11.97 -21.90 1.11
C GLU A 629 10.86 -22.58 0.30
N THR A 630 10.14 -23.51 0.92
CA THR A 630 8.97 -24.15 0.32
C THR A 630 7.84 -23.17 0.07
N ILE A 631 7.57 -22.29 1.04
CA ILE A 631 6.58 -21.23 0.91
C ILE A 631 7.02 -20.19 -0.13
N ASN A 632 8.27 -19.73 -0.09
CA ASN A 632 8.79 -18.73 -1.04
C ASN A 632 8.86 -19.22 -2.50
N ARG A 633 9.00 -20.52 -2.76
CA ARG A 633 8.88 -21.08 -4.11
C ARG A 633 7.42 -21.27 -4.55
N MET A 634 6.49 -21.41 -3.60
CA MET A 634 5.04 -21.53 -3.86
C MET A 634 4.30 -20.20 -3.90
N THR A 635 4.90 -19.10 -3.40
CA THR A 635 4.26 -17.78 -3.31
C THR A 635 3.84 -17.18 -4.65
N ASP A 636 4.22 -17.74 -5.80
CA ASP A 636 3.59 -17.37 -7.08
C ASP A 636 2.08 -17.73 -7.15
N VAL A 637 1.54 -18.47 -6.16
CA VAL A 637 0.11 -18.75 -6.01
C VAL A 637 -0.33 -18.60 -4.55
N LEU A 638 -0.86 -17.41 -4.23
CA LEU A 638 -1.69 -17.08 -3.07
C LEU A 638 -1.03 -17.03 -1.68
N SER A 639 -1.31 -15.91 -1.03
CA SER A 639 -1.21 -15.69 0.41
C SER A 639 -2.26 -16.53 1.17
N LEU A 640 -1.91 -16.80 2.44
CA LEU A 640 -2.68 -17.41 3.53
C LEU A 640 -2.23 -18.85 3.85
N VAL A 641 -1.89 -19.05 5.12
CA VAL A 641 -2.29 -20.25 5.87
C VAL A 641 -3.60 -19.85 6.60
N SER A 642 -4.48 -20.79 6.88
CA SER A 642 -5.73 -20.65 7.65
C SER A 642 -5.90 -21.94 8.48
N VAL A 643 -6.52 -21.86 9.65
CA VAL A 643 -6.98 -23.04 10.40
C VAL A 643 -8.39 -22.73 10.87
N CYS A 644 -9.39 -23.32 10.21
CA CYS A 644 -10.77 -23.34 10.66
C CYS A 644 -11.08 -24.70 11.28
N ASP A 645 -11.30 -24.75 12.60
CA ASP A 645 -12.00 -25.87 13.22
C ASP A 645 -13.49 -25.57 13.24
N ASN A 646 -14.28 -26.45 12.60
CA ASN A 646 -15.72 -26.55 12.79
C ASN A 646 -16.00 -27.29 14.10
N SER A 647 -16.36 -26.55 15.14
CA SER A 647 -17.18 -27.09 16.23
C SER A 647 -18.22 -26.04 16.60
N THR A 648 -19.48 -26.44 16.45
CA THR A 648 -20.74 -25.80 16.89
C THR A 648 -20.63 -24.70 17.93
#